data_AF-A0A061BLI5-F1
#
_entry.id   AF-A0A061BLI5-F1
#
_cell.length_a   1.000
_cell.length_b   1.000
_cell.length_c   1.000
_cell.angle_alpha   90.00
_cell.angle_beta   90.00
_cell.angle_gamma   90.00
#
_symmetry.space_group_name_H-M   'P 1'
#
loop_
_entity.id
_entity.type
_entity.pdbx_description
1 polymer ?
#
loop_
_entity_poly.entity_id
_entity_poly.type
_entity_poly.pdbx_seq_one_letter_code
_entity_poly.pdbx_strand_id
1 'polypeptide(L)'
;MGFLYQVLKDVSEKQPYSVGKETLKNLVSNVINKHFCSGHEGFKTLFTVLPDRIAAYNREVQEGNEKVKRPIDKLKNEMKELEKQVSTILNDNSAQATDFTGEKERVGEQLQKCKQYAKYFNDVFDLDNLYNSHMKTSINDLHSKLRDSVLVCTKTVKHESERLDKLWNKEWTDFRSMKRTVRLTMEKLKTSVNDAIREKVGKLVNDLRDLVAGIKRTLDKIYFDLGNYVADLRQWISTAEGTMGTALGKVGEIVETVGTGGHKAKKQPVVEAANALKVKADDLRSRAYKAKEQVETLVAQALGAVKTMDDALRKNLKDVRDGIKGELNNYVRGGMAEQLQLNVDELVKSIYDKNGDKGHLYDVEKKLKEYAQKFGENGEQGFKKIVNDWIDDILKKDGVVNQRLSEYITKNKSHSYFVTSTYKEPTSLHGAITEAIMRKLEREVEAAVQVVASDMQTDNGIQRNIEAVKNCVYTFIIGLDGKLRIGKLEVNFVKKVVEEVENTLAKNTSKSSGLYYSLNLQIAVEAILVALYAAARQVYEELEWFTSDDHSDYNFGEGVENAIKDIQALGGKIKSALSDPALSSGPSTLGDNVMVEINRKLNDKIGNDEKGSPSNRVTLPTDTFNGYLNSVNTTGLRGSDAALQGNPGEGKLPVAIKQIEQTINHNETYLQHVVKDTSNSGDVKSDLKFYTDTFEKLFDTVKRALNVLCEAVEKIAGKGDDAEDGTLKHVLETFCDQAVKGINANQLTKILNDLTHLMGRDVVTVIEAANSFITKEASQFEGQCVNALYEHVNSQIKDATSTLTTAA
;
A
#
# COMPACT_ATOMS: atom_id res chain seq x y z
N MET A 1 -40.24 -9.97 64.03
CA MET A 1 -40.28 -9.04 62.88
C MET A 1 -39.07 -8.13 62.76
N GLY A 2 -38.45 -7.65 63.86
CA GLY A 2 -37.26 -6.79 63.81
C GLY A 2 -36.15 -7.29 62.89
N PHE A 3 -35.79 -8.58 62.98
CA PHE A 3 -34.80 -9.21 62.10
C PHE A 3 -35.20 -9.14 60.62
N LEU A 4 -36.41 -9.57 60.26
CA LEU A 4 -36.87 -9.58 58.86
C LEU A 4 -36.99 -8.17 58.28
N TYR A 5 -37.48 -7.22 59.07
CA TYR A 5 -37.52 -5.80 58.69
C TYR A 5 -36.10 -5.29 58.40
N GLN A 6 -35.14 -5.54 59.29
CA GLN A 6 -33.78 -5.08 59.11
C GLN A 6 -33.10 -5.73 57.90
N VAL A 7 -33.32 -7.03 57.68
CA VAL A 7 -32.79 -7.75 56.52
C VAL A 7 -33.35 -7.19 55.22
N LEU A 8 -34.67 -7.03 55.11
CA LEU A 8 -35.30 -6.51 53.88
C LEU A 8 -34.98 -5.02 53.65
N LYS A 9 -34.88 -4.24 54.73
CA LYS A 9 -34.43 -2.85 54.69
C LYS A 9 -33.00 -2.76 54.16
N ASP A 10 -32.08 -3.54 54.74
CA ASP A 10 -30.68 -3.58 54.31
C ASP A 10 -30.57 -4.00 52.84
N VAL A 11 -31.30 -5.02 52.40
CA VAL A 11 -31.31 -5.42 50.98
C VAL A 11 -31.87 -4.28 50.12
N SER A 12 -32.98 -3.64 50.51
CA SER A 12 -33.60 -2.55 49.74
C SER A 12 -32.73 -1.30 49.64
N GLU A 13 -31.91 -1.00 50.65
CA GLU A 13 -31.06 0.19 50.69
C GLU A 13 -29.69 -0.06 50.04
N LYS A 14 -29.08 -1.21 50.35
CA LYS A 14 -27.70 -1.54 49.98
C LYS A 14 -27.57 -2.34 48.68
N GLN A 15 -28.66 -2.89 48.12
CA GLN A 15 -28.53 -3.57 46.82
C GLN A 15 -28.07 -2.58 45.74
N PRO A 16 -27.06 -2.97 44.92
CA PRO A 16 -26.45 -2.07 43.95
C PRO A 16 -27.28 -1.92 42.66
N TYR A 17 -28.27 -2.78 42.44
CA TYR A 17 -29.16 -2.77 41.27
C TYR A 17 -30.55 -2.19 41.60
N SER A 18 -31.25 -1.68 40.58
CA SER A 18 -32.53 -0.96 40.75
C SER A 18 -33.77 -1.85 40.63
N VAL A 19 -33.68 -2.99 39.94
CA VAL A 19 -34.78 -3.97 39.79
C VAL A 19 -35.26 -4.47 41.15
N GLY A 20 -36.58 -4.45 41.38
CA GLY A 20 -37.18 -4.89 42.64
C GLY A 20 -36.93 -3.97 43.84
N LYS A 21 -36.12 -2.91 43.69
CA LYS A 21 -35.74 -2.01 44.79
C LYS A 21 -36.91 -1.22 45.32
N GLU A 22 -37.75 -0.70 44.43
CA GLU A 22 -38.95 0.04 44.82
C GLU A 22 -40.01 -0.87 45.44
N THR A 23 -40.14 -2.11 44.93
CA THR A 23 -41.02 -3.13 45.49
C THR A 23 -40.61 -3.51 46.93
N LEU A 24 -39.30 -3.69 47.19
CA LEU A 24 -38.78 -3.93 48.54
C LEU A 24 -38.87 -2.69 49.45
N LYS A 25 -38.55 -1.50 48.95
CA LYS A 25 -38.70 -0.24 49.72
C LYS A 25 -40.14 -0.03 50.15
N ASN A 26 -41.09 -0.22 49.25
CA ASN A 26 -42.51 -0.13 49.56
C ASN A 26 -42.96 -1.21 50.55
N LEU A 27 -42.45 -2.44 50.43
CA LEU A 27 -42.71 -3.49 51.41
C LEU A 27 -42.22 -3.11 52.81
N VAL A 28 -41.00 -2.58 52.92
CA VAL A 28 -40.38 -2.19 54.19
C VAL A 28 -41.10 -0.97 54.79
N SER A 29 -41.25 0.11 54.03
CA SER A 29 -41.75 1.40 54.52
C SER A 29 -43.27 1.44 54.69
N ASN A 30 -44.03 0.81 53.80
CA ASN A 30 -45.48 0.98 53.73
C ASN A 30 -46.28 -0.23 54.25
N VAL A 31 -45.66 -1.41 54.37
CA VAL A 31 -46.33 -2.64 54.81
C VAL A 31 -45.76 -3.11 56.15
N ILE A 32 -44.47 -3.40 56.24
CA ILE A 32 -43.85 -3.95 57.47
C ILE A 32 -43.82 -2.92 58.59
N ASN A 33 -43.42 -1.68 58.30
CA ASN A 33 -43.31 -0.61 59.30
C ASN A 33 -44.65 -0.32 60.01
N LYS A 34 -45.78 -0.40 59.30
CA LYS A 34 -47.11 -0.13 59.85
C LYS A 34 -47.56 -1.16 60.90
N HIS A 35 -47.02 -2.38 60.84
CA HIS A 35 -47.39 -3.48 61.72
C HIS A 35 -46.26 -3.86 62.70
N PHE A 36 -45.19 -3.06 62.75
CA PHE A 36 -43.96 -3.38 63.48
C PHE A 36 -44.16 -3.47 65.01
N CYS A 37 -45.03 -2.62 65.57
CA CYS A 37 -45.34 -2.58 67.00
C CYS A 37 -46.69 -3.20 67.35
N SER A 38 -47.35 -3.91 66.42
CA SER A 38 -48.73 -4.40 66.58
C SER A 38 -48.85 -5.81 67.20
N GLY A 39 -47.77 -6.37 67.73
CA GLY A 39 -47.78 -7.68 68.38
C GLY A 39 -48.30 -8.82 67.48
N HIS A 40 -48.99 -9.80 68.06
CA HIS A 40 -49.46 -11.03 67.39
C HIS A 40 -50.32 -10.76 66.13
N GLU A 41 -51.21 -9.77 66.15
CA GLU A 41 -52.09 -9.43 65.02
C GLU A 41 -51.31 -8.81 63.84
N GLY A 42 -50.27 -8.02 64.14
CA GLY A 42 -49.35 -7.52 63.12
C GLY A 42 -48.58 -8.65 62.45
N PHE A 43 -48.15 -9.66 63.21
CA PHE A 43 -47.52 -10.86 62.67
C PHE A 43 -48.47 -11.65 61.76
N LYS A 44 -49.72 -11.90 62.20
CA LYS A 44 -50.73 -12.63 61.42
C LYS A 44 -51.02 -11.94 60.08
N THR A 45 -51.13 -10.61 60.09
CA THR A 45 -51.36 -9.79 58.90
C THR A 45 -50.16 -9.80 57.95
N LEU A 46 -48.94 -9.68 58.48
CA LEU A 46 -47.74 -9.71 57.64
C LEU A 46 -47.48 -11.11 57.07
N PHE A 47 -47.86 -12.18 57.78
CA PHE A 47 -47.70 -13.56 57.32
C PHE A 47 -48.53 -13.85 56.06
N THR A 48 -49.65 -13.15 55.84
CA THR A 48 -50.46 -13.30 54.62
C THR A 48 -49.97 -12.42 53.46
N VAL A 49 -49.34 -11.27 53.72
CA VAL A 49 -48.95 -10.30 52.67
C VAL A 49 -47.50 -10.45 52.22
N LEU A 50 -46.59 -10.85 53.12
CA LEU A 50 -45.15 -10.94 52.83
C LEU A 50 -44.82 -11.93 51.70
N PRO A 51 -45.41 -13.15 51.65
CA PRO A 51 -45.11 -14.11 50.59
C PRO A 51 -45.36 -13.54 49.19
N ASP A 52 -46.50 -12.87 48.98
CA ASP A 52 -46.88 -12.29 47.69
C ASP A 52 -45.95 -11.15 47.27
N ARG A 53 -45.53 -10.31 48.21
CA ARG A 53 -44.65 -9.17 47.93
C ARG A 53 -43.20 -9.60 47.67
N ILE A 54 -42.72 -10.61 48.39
CA ILE A 54 -41.40 -11.22 48.14
C ILE A 54 -41.44 -11.98 46.80
N ALA A 55 -42.55 -12.67 46.48
CA ALA A 55 -42.75 -13.29 45.19
C ALA A 55 -42.78 -12.28 44.03
N ALA A 56 -43.36 -11.09 44.23
CA ALA A 56 -43.32 -10.00 43.26
C ALA A 56 -41.89 -9.51 43.00
N TYR A 57 -41.10 -9.27 44.07
CA TYR A 57 -39.67 -8.93 43.94
C TYR A 57 -38.90 -9.99 43.13
N ASN A 58 -39.06 -11.27 43.49
CA ASN A 58 -38.37 -12.36 42.80
C ASN A 58 -38.78 -12.45 41.33
N ARG A 59 -40.05 -12.16 41.01
CA ARG A 59 -40.55 -12.15 39.62
C ARG A 59 -39.92 -11.02 38.80
N GLU A 60 -39.84 -9.81 39.35
CA GLU A 60 -39.19 -8.67 38.68
C GLU A 60 -37.70 -8.95 38.40
N VAL A 61 -36.98 -9.52 39.37
CA VAL A 61 -35.58 -9.94 39.21
C VAL A 61 -35.45 -11.04 38.15
N GLN A 62 -36.34 -12.04 38.18
CA GLN A 62 -36.36 -13.12 37.19
C GLN A 62 -36.63 -12.59 35.77
N GLU A 63 -37.60 -11.69 35.61
CA GLU A 63 -37.93 -11.09 34.31
C GLU A 63 -36.78 -10.25 33.75
N GLY A 64 -36.09 -9.48 34.59
CA GLY A 64 -34.88 -8.74 34.20
C GLY A 64 -33.76 -9.66 33.71
N ASN A 65 -33.49 -10.73 34.46
CA ASN A 65 -32.48 -11.73 34.08
C ASN A 65 -32.85 -12.46 32.78
N GLU A 66 -34.13 -12.81 32.60
CA GLU A 66 -34.61 -13.50 31.39
C GLU A 66 -34.54 -12.62 30.14
N LYS A 67 -34.71 -11.30 30.27
CA LYS A 67 -34.52 -10.35 29.14
C LYS A 67 -33.09 -10.40 28.58
N VAL A 68 -32.08 -10.47 29.44
CA VAL A 68 -30.67 -10.55 29.03
C VAL A 68 -30.30 -11.95 28.56
N LYS A 69 -30.84 -12.99 29.21
CA LYS A 69 -30.53 -14.40 28.93
C LYS A 69 -31.08 -14.88 27.58
N ARG A 70 -32.31 -14.50 27.22
CA ARG A 70 -32.98 -15.00 26.00
C ARG A 70 -32.19 -14.76 24.70
N PRO A 71 -31.66 -13.57 24.40
CA PRO A 71 -30.85 -13.35 23.20
C PRO A 71 -29.54 -14.15 23.20
N ILE A 72 -28.93 -14.35 24.38
CA ILE A 72 -27.72 -15.17 24.56
C ILE A 72 -28.01 -16.64 24.27
N ASP A 73 -29.08 -17.19 24.86
CA ASP A 73 -29.50 -18.58 24.63
C ASP A 73 -29.89 -18.81 23.17
N LYS A 74 -30.53 -17.82 22.52
CA LYS A 74 -30.86 -17.87 21.10
C LYS A 74 -29.60 -17.98 20.24
N LEU A 75 -28.64 -17.06 20.40
CA LEU A 75 -27.39 -17.11 19.64
C LEU A 75 -26.65 -18.43 19.88
N LYS A 76 -26.58 -18.88 21.13
CA LYS A 76 -25.94 -20.16 21.50
C LYS A 76 -26.57 -21.36 20.78
N ASN A 77 -27.90 -21.43 20.71
CA ASN A 77 -28.60 -22.52 20.03
C ASN A 77 -28.44 -22.44 18.51
N GLU A 78 -28.53 -21.24 17.94
CA GLU A 78 -28.32 -20.98 16.53
C GLU A 78 -26.88 -21.36 16.09
N MET A 79 -25.87 -21.04 16.91
CA MET A 79 -24.47 -21.42 16.65
C MET A 79 -24.25 -22.93 16.74
N LYS A 80 -24.88 -23.63 17.69
CA LYS A 80 -24.81 -25.10 17.77
C LYS A 80 -25.38 -25.79 16.54
N GLU A 81 -26.52 -25.30 16.07
CA GLU A 81 -27.16 -25.84 14.87
C GLU A 81 -26.33 -25.53 13.62
N LEU A 82 -25.74 -24.33 13.54
CA LEU A 82 -24.81 -23.96 12.49
C LEU A 82 -23.56 -24.84 12.48
N GLU A 83 -22.97 -25.12 13.64
CA GLU A 83 -21.81 -26.01 13.80
C GLU A 83 -22.11 -27.41 13.24
N LYS A 84 -23.30 -27.94 13.52
CA LYS A 84 -23.76 -29.21 12.96
C LYS A 84 -23.90 -29.13 11.43
N GLN A 85 -24.53 -28.08 10.91
CA GLN A 85 -24.75 -27.90 9.47
C GLN A 85 -23.41 -27.75 8.71
N VAL A 86 -22.45 -27.01 9.26
CA VAL A 86 -21.10 -26.86 8.71
C VAL A 86 -20.31 -28.16 8.79
N SER A 87 -20.42 -28.91 9.89
CA SER A 87 -19.75 -30.22 10.03
C SER A 87 -20.25 -31.23 9.01
N THR A 88 -21.55 -31.24 8.69
CA THR A 88 -22.10 -32.08 7.61
C THR A 88 -21.48 -31.71 6.26
N ILE A 89 -21.37 -30.41 5.94
CA ILE A 89 -20.72 -29.96 4.69
C ILE A 89 -19.26 -30.42 4.64
N LEU A 90 -18.52 -30.34 5.74
CA LEU A 90 -17.12 -30.78 5.79
C LEU A 90 -16.98 -32.29 5.61
N ASN A 91 -17.91 -33.09 6.14
CA ASN A 91 -17.89 -34.55 6.01
C ASN A 91 -18.34 -35.03 4.62
N ASP A 92 -19.33 -34.38 4.01
CA ASP A 92 -19.79 -34.64 2.62
C ASP A 92 -18.64 -34.43 1.61
N ASN A 93 -17.66 -33.56 1.94
CA ASN A 93 -16.50 -33.24 1.12
C ASN A 93 -15.29 -34.18 1.34
N SER A 94 -15.44 -35.24 2.14
CA SER A 94 -14.37 -36.23 2.33
C SER A 94 -14.38 -37.28 1.21
N ALA A 95 -13.54 -37.03 0.21
CA ALA A 95 -12.91 -38.03 -0.67
C ALA A 95 -13.64 -38.58 -1.91
N GLN A 96 -14.77 -38.05 -2.40
CA GLN A 96 -15.26 -38.41 -3.74
C GLN A 96 -15.65 -37.20 -4.59
N ALA A 97 -15.25 -37.27 -5.87
CA ALA A 97 -15.42 -36.26 -6.90
C ALA A 97 -16.90 -36.10 -7.30
N THR A 98 -17.69 -35.49 -6.44
CA THR A 98 -19.01 -34.95 -6.76
C THR A 98 -18.93 -33.46 -7.03
N ASP A 99 -19.82 -32.98 -7.88
CA ASP A 99 -19.91 -31.61 -8.38
C ASP A 99 -20.06 -30.59 -7.22
N PHE A 100 -18.97 -29.87 -6.90
CA PHE A 100 -18.89 -28.90 -5.79
C PHE A 100 -19.74 -27.62 -5.98
N THR A 101 -20.54 -27.53 -7.05
CA THR A 101 -21.37 -26.33 -7.30
C THR A 101 -22.45 -26.14 -6.23
N GLY A 102 -23.05 -27.22 -5.71
CA GLY A 102 -24.06 -27.16 -4.65
C GLY A 102 -23.46 -26.83 -3.27
N GLU A 103 -22.23 -27.27 -3.01
CA GLU A 103 -21.52 -27.12 -1.73
C GLU A 103 -21.11 -25.68 -1.50
N LYS A 104 -20.71 -24.97 -2.57
CA LYS A 104 -20.42 -23.54 -2.53
C LYS A 104 -21.64 -22.71 -2.11
N GLU A 105 -22.81 -23.06 -2.63
CA GLU A 105 -24.08 -22.41 -2.30
C GLU A 105 -24.48 -22.71 -0.86
N ARG A 106 -24.33 -23.97 -0.42
CA ARG A 106 -24.54 -24.38 0.97
C ARG A 106 -23.62 -23.64 1.95
N VAL A 107 -22.33 -23.49 1.65
CA VAL A 107 -21.37 -22.72 2.49
C VAL A 107 -21.77 -21.24 2.55
N GLY A 108 -22.15 -20.65 1.42
CA GLY A 108 -22.63 -19.28 1.35
C GLY A 108 -23.89 -19.05 2.20
N GLU A 109 -24.86 -19.97 2.13
CA GLU A 109 -26.09 -19.93 2.92
C GLU A 109 -25.81 -20.04 4.43
N GLN A 110 -24.96 -20.99 4.86
CA GLN A 110 -24.64 -21.15 6.28
C GLN A 110 -23.93 -19.92 6.83
N LEU A 111 -23.00 -19.36 6.07
CA LEU A 111 -22.34 -18.14 6.47
C LEU A 111 -23.31 -16.96 6.56
N GLN A 112 -24.25 -16.83 5.62
CA GLN A 112 -25.27 -15.78 5.67
C GLN A 112 -26.14 -15.90 6.93
N LYS A 113 -26.54 -17.12 7.30
CA LYS A 113 -27.24 -17.37 8.57
C LYS A 113 -26.37 -16.97 9.76
N CYS A 114 -25.09 -17.35 9.78
CA CYS A 114 -24.16 -16.94 10.83
C CYS A 114 -24.10 -15.42 11.01
N LYS A 115 -24.00 -14.67 9.90
CA LYS A 115 -24.02 -13.20 9.90
C LYS A 115 -25.35 -12.65 10.41
N GLN A 116 -26.48 -13.26 10.04
CA GLN A 116 -27.79 -12.84 10.53
C GLN A 116 -27.96 -13.08 12.03
N TYR A 117 -27.50 -14.22 12.56
CA TYR A 117 -27.53 -14.55 13.99
C TYR A 117 -26.65 -13.59 14.80
N ALA A 118 -25.41 -13.38 14.35
CA ALA A 118 -24.49 -12.40 14.90
C ALA A 118 -25.06 -10.97 14.87
N LYS A 119 -25.65 -10.56 13.74
CA LYS A 119 -26.28 -9.25 13.60
C LYS A 119 -27.44 -9.07 14.56
N TYR A 120 -28.37 -10.03 14.63
CA TYR A 120 -29.48 -9.96 15.58
C TYR A 120 -28.99 -9.80 17.02
N PHE A 121 -27.97 -10.56 17.42
CA PHE A 121 -27.37 -10.44 18.75
C PHE A 121 -26.74 -9.05 18.97
N ASN A 122 -25.91 -8.58 18.04
CA ASN A 122 -25.24 -7.28 18.14
C ASN A 122 -26.24 -6.11 18.13
N ASP A 123 -27.29 -6.19 17.33
CA ASP A 123 -28.36 -5.18 17.25
C ASP A 123 -29.14 -5.12 18.57
N VAL A 124 -29.41 -6.27 19.21
CA VAL A 124 -30.10 -6.33 20.51
C VAL A 124 -29.22 -5.82 21.66
N PHE A 125 -27.90 -6.02 21.58
CA PHE A 125 -26.92 -5.60 22.57
C PHE A 125 -26.20 -4.30 22.22
N ASP A 126 -26.70 -3.54 21.25
CA ASP A 126 -26.23 -2.18 20.96
C ASP A 126 -26.76 -1.22 22.04
N LEU A 127 -25.96 -1.03 23.10
CA LEU A 127 -26.35 -0.25 24.29
C LEU A 127 -26.24 1.27 24.09
N ASP A 128 -25.72 1.70 22.94
CA ASP A 128 -25.67 3.10 22.54
C ASP A 128 -26.91 3.49 21.72
N ASN A 129 -27.64 2.49 21.20
CA ASN A 129 -28.91 2.68 20.52
C ASN A 129 -30.05 2.99 21.52
N LEU A 130 -30.72 4.12 21.31
CA LEU A 130 -31.83 4.60 22.16
C LEU A 130 -33.01 3.62 22.24
N TYR A 131 -33.25 2.83 21.18
CA TYR A 131 -34.31 1.81 21.15
C TYR A 131 -34.02 0.61 22.08
N ASN A 132 -32.77 0.42 22.50
CA ASN A 132 -32.34 -0.67 23.39
C ASN A 132 -32.13 -0.20 24.84
N SER A 133 -32.62 0.98 25.21
CA SER A 133 -32.52 1.54 26.57
C SER A 133 -32.99 0.55 27.66
N HIS A 134 -34.04 -0.23 27.40
CA HIS A 134 -34.52 -1.27 28.30
C HIS A 134 -33.51 -2.43 28.50
N MET A 135 -32.74 -2.80 27.46
CA MET A 135 -31.67 -3.80 27.56
C MET A 135 -30.50 -3.26 28.38
N LYS A 136 -30.13 -1.99 28.16
CA LYS A 136 -29.09 -1.29 28.94
C LYS A 136 -29.44 -1.27 30.43
N THR A 137 -30.69 -0.95 30.76
CA THR A 137 -31.20 -1.01 32.14
C THR A 137 -31.13 -2.43 32.70
N SER A 138 -31.64 -3.42 31.96
CA SER A 138 -31.64 -4.83 32.41
C SER A 138 -30.23 -5.37 32.66
N ILE A 139 -29.22 -4.94 31.89
CA ILE A 139 -27.81 -5.30 32.10
C ILE A 139 -27.23 -4.59 33.33
N ASN A 140 -27.52 -3.30 33.50
CA ASN A 140 -27.06 -2.52 34.66
C ASN A 140 -27.66 -3.01 35.98
N ASP A 141 -28.83 -3.65 35.92
CA ASP A 141 -29.51 -4.25 37.07
C ASP A 141 -29.02 -5.66 37.41
N LEU A 142 -28.10 -6.24 36.63
CA LEU A 142 -27.41 -7.46 37.02
C LEU A 142 -26.40 -7.18 38.14
N HIS A 143 -26.10 -8.23 38.94
CA HIS A 143 -24.95 -8.20 39.83
C HIS A 143 -23.67 -7.86 39.03
N SER A 144 -22.78 -7.04 39.58
CA SER A 144 -21.61 -6.47 38.88
C SER A 144 -20.79 -7.50 38.10
N LYS A 145 -20.48 -8.65 38.69
CA LYS A 145 -19.76 -9.74 38.00
C LYS A 145 -20.50 -10.28 36.76
N LEU A 146 -21.83 -10.41 36.83
CA LEU A 146 -22.65 -10.88 35.71
C LEU A 146 -22.77 -9.79 34.64
N ARG A 147 -23.00 -8.54 35.04
CA ARG A 147 -22.99 -7.38 34.14
C ARG A 147 -21.71 -7.32 33.33
N ASP A 148 -20.56 -7.34 34.01
CA ASP A 148 -19.26 -7.22 33.38
C ASP A 148 -18.98 -8.42 32.46
N SER A 149 -19.39 -9.63 32.87
CA SER A 149 -19.29 -10.83 32.02
C SER A 149 -20.13 -10.73 30.75
N VAL A 150 -21.35 -10.20 30.85
CA VAL A 150 -22.23 -9.95 29.68
C VAL A 150 -21.60 -8.90 28.76
N LEU A 151 -21.09 -7.79 29.30
CA LEU A 151 -20.44 -6.74 28.51
C LEU A 151 -19.18 -7.21 27.80
N VAL A 152 -18.40 -8.10 28.42
CA VAL A 152 -17.25 -8.74 27.77
C VAL A 152 -17.72 -9.65 26.65
N CYS A 153 -18.72 -10.50 26.90
CA CYS A 153 -19.28 -11.40 25.89
C CYS A 153 -19.82 -10.65 24.67
N THR A 154 -20.52 -9.53 24.87
CA THR A 154 -21.04 -8.74 23.74
C THR A 154 -19.93 -8.13 22.89
N LYS A 155 -18.87 -7.63 23.52
CA LYS A 155 -17.66 -7.16 22.81
C LYS A 155 -16.98 -8.29 22.04
N THR A 156 -16.87 -9.48 22.63
CA THR A 156 -16.28 -10.65 21.98
C THR A 156 -17.10 -11.09 20.76
N VAL A 157 -18.42 -11.20 20.88
CA VAL A 157 -19.30 -11.58 19.75
C VAL A 157 -19.20 -10.53 18.64
N LYS A 158 -19.19 -9.24 18.95
CA LYS A 158 -18.99 -8.17 17.97
C LYS A 158 -17.64 -8.33 17.24
N HIS A 159 -16.56 -8.51 17.99
CA HIS A 159 -15.22 -8.71 17.42
C HIS A 159 -15.15 -9.94 16.50
N GLU A 160 -15.65 -11.10 16.94
CA GLU A 160 -15.62 -12.32 16.12
C GLU A 160 -16.55 -12.21 14.90
N SER A 161 -17.65 -11.47 14.99
CA SER A 161 -18.53 -11.19 13.85
C SER A 161 -17.82 -10.37 12.77
N GLU A 162 -17.12 -9.30 13.16
CA GLU A 162 -16.32 -8.46 12.26
C GLU A 162 -15.14 -9.23 11.66
N ARG A 163 -14.47 -10.06 12.48
CA ARG A 163 -13.37 -10.91 12.04
C ARG A 163 -13.83 -11.93 11.01
N LEU A 164 -14.97 -12.60 11.24
CA LEU A 164 -15.55 -13.56 10.32
C LEU A 164 -15.93 -12.90 8.97
N ASP A 165 -16.50 -11.69 9.01
CA ASP A 165 -16.85 -10.95 7.79
C ASP A 165 -15.61 -10.59 6.97
N LYS A 166 -14.54 -10.11 7.62
CA LYS A 166 -13.25 -9.81 6.97
C LYS A 166 -12.62 -11.05 6.35
N LEU A 167 -12.53 -12.14 7.11
CA LEU A 167 -11.94 -13.39 6.64
C LEU A 167 -12.72 -13.94 5.45
N TRP A 168 -14.05 -13.97 5.53
CA TRP A 168 -14.86 -14.44 4.41
C TRP A 168 -14.68 -13.60 3.15
N ASN A 169 -14.73 -12.27 3.26
CA ASN A 169 -14.54 -11.39 2.10
C ASN A 169 -13.20 -11.64 1.42
N LYS A 170 -12.15 -11.85 2.24
CA LYS A 170 -10.83 -12.22 1.75
C LYS A 170 -10.84 -13.58 1.05
N GLU A 171 -11.25 -14.65 1.73
CA GLU A 171 -11.27 -16.01 1.17
C GLU A 171 -12.13 -16.10 -0.11
N TRP A 172 -13.27 -15.40 -0.14
CA TRP A 172 -14.12 -15.33 -1.33
C TRP A 172 -13.47 -14.58 -2.50
N THR A 173 -12.72 -13.53 -2.20
CA THR A 173 -11.95 -12.77 -3.19
C THR A 173 -10.81 -13.62 -3.73
N ASP A 174 -10.08 -14.31 -2.84
CA ASP A 174 -8.98 -15.22 -3.18
C ASP A 174 -9.51 -16.38 -4.04
N PHE A 175 -10.63 -17.01 -3.68
CA PHE A 175 -11.31 -18.03 -4.48
C PHE A 175 -11.71 -17.53 -5.87
N ARG A 176 -12.34 -16.35 -5.97
CA ARG A 176 -12.69 -15.75 -7.29
C ARG A 176 -11.46 -15.44 -8.12
N SER A 177 -10.40 -14.93 -7.49
CA SER A 177 -9.13 -14.61 -8.14
C SER A 177 -8.45 -15.86 -8.68
N MET A 178 -8.39 -16.92 -7.87
CA MET A 178 -7.89 -18.23 -8.27
C MET A 178 -8.69 -18.79 -9.45
N LYS A 179 -10.03 -18.83 -9.35
CA LYS A 179 -10.90 -19.29 -10.44
C LYS A 179 -10.69 -18.51 -11.74
N ARG A 180 -10.52 -17.18 -11.64
CA ARG A 180 -10.23 -16.32 -12.79
C ARG A 180 -8.85 -16.62 -13.37
N THR A 181 -7.84 -16.77 -12.52
CA THR A 181 -6.46 -17.04 -12.93
C THR A 181 -6.36 -18.38 -13.63
N VAL A 182 -6.92 -19.45 -13.05
CA VAL A 182 -6.97 -20.78 -13.67
C VAL A 182 -7.60 -20.70 -15.06
N ARG A 183 -8.76 -20.04 -15.20
CA ARG A 183 -9.41 -19.85 -16.51
C ARG A 183 -8.53 -19.09 -17.51
N LEU A 184 -7.93 -17.97 -17.11
CA LEU A 184 -7.09 -17.16 -18.01
C LEU A 184 -5.81 -17.88 -18.42
N THR A 185 -5.15 -18.56 -17.48
CA THR A 185 -3.93 -19.34 -17.76
C THR A 185 -4.24 -20.50 -18.70
N MET A 186 -5.36 -21.21 -18.49
CA MET A 186 -5.79 -22.32 -19.34
C MET A 186 -6.18 -21.86 -20.76
N GLU A 187 -6.88 -20.72 -20.91
CA GLU A 187 -7.16 -20.15 -22.23
C GLU A 187 -5.88 -19.67 -22.93
N LYS A 188 -4.93 -19.08 -22.20
CA LYS A 188 -3.64 -18.71 -22.77
C LYS A 188 -2.84 -19.93 -23.23
N LEU A 189 -2.85 -21.01 -22.44
CA LEU A 189 -2.20 -22.27 -22.79
C LEU A 189 -2.85 -22.88 -24.04
N LYS A 190 -4.18 -22.91 -24.11
CA LYS A 190 -4.94 -23.34 -25.29
C LYS A 190 -4.54 -22.58 -26.54
N THR A 191 -4.53 -21.25 -26.49
CA THR A 191 -4.10 -20.42 -27.64
C THR A 191 -2.67 -20.72 -28.03
N SER A 192 -1.74 -20.74 -27.05
CA SER A 192 -0.31 -20.99 -27.32
C SER A 192 -0.05 -22.37 -27.92
N VAL A 193 -0.72 -23.41 -27.44
CA VAL A 193 -0.57 -24.78 -27.95
C VAL A 193 -1.18 -24.90 -29.34
N ASN A 194 -2.36 -24.32 -29.56
CA ASN A 194 -3.01 -24.32 -30.88
C ASN A 194 -2.18 -23.55 -31.92
N ASP A 195 -1.63 -22.38 -31.57
CA ASP A 195 -0.73 -21.63 -32.46
C ASP A 195 0.53 -22.43 -32.80
N ALA A 196 1.14 -23.09 -31.82
CA ALA A 196 2.31 -23.95 -32.03
C ALA A 196 1.98 -25.18 -32.88
N ILE A 197 0.81 -25.79 -32.72
CA ILE A 197 0.32 -26.89 -33.57
C ILE A 197 0.20 -26.40 -35.01
N ARG A 198 -0.45 -25.25 -35.23
CA ARG A 198 -0.63 -24.67 -36.56
C ARG A 198 0.72 -24.39 -37.24
N GLU A 199 1.64 -23.77 -36.52
CA GLU A 199 2.96 -23.44 -37.05
C GLU A 199 3.76 -24.70 -37.39
N LYS A 200 3.84 -25.67 -36.46
CA LYS A 200 4.65 -26.87 -36.65
C LYS A 200 4.07 -27.82 -37.69
N VAL A 201 2.75 -28.04 -37.69
CA VAL A 201 2.08 -28.87 -38.70
C VAL A 201 2.16 -28.20 -40.07
N GLY A 202 1.92 -26.88 -40.14
CA GLY A 202 2.06 -26.12 -41.38
C GLY A 202 3.49 -26.17 -41.93
N LYS A 203 4.51 -26.04 -41.07
CA LYS A 203 5.91 -26.19 -41.47
C LYS A 203 6.21 -27.60 -42.00
N LEU A 204 5.79 -28.65 -41.30
CA LEU A 204 5.99 -30.03 -41.73
C LEU A 204 5.34 -30.29 -43.11
N VAL A 205 4.11 -29.80 -43.31
CA VAL A 205 3.39 -29.95 -44.59
C VAL A 205 4.07 -29.16 -45.70
N ASN A 206 4.60 -27.96 -45.41
CA ASN A 206 5.38 -27.19 -46.38
C ASN A 206 6.70 -27.88 -46.75
N ASP A 207 7.43 -28.42 -45.76
CA ASP A 207 8.67 -29.18 -46.00
C ASP A 207 8.38 -30.41 -46.88
N LEU A 208 7.27 -31.12 -46.62
CA LEU A 208 6.82 -32.23 -47.47
C LEU A 208 6.42 -31.75 -48.87
N ARG A 209 5.75 -30.60 -48.99
CA ARG A 209 5.39 -30.00 -50.28
C ARG A 209 6.64 -29.65 -51.09
N ASP A 210 7.67 -29.12 -50.46
CA ASP A 210 8.93 -28.77 -51.09
C ASP A 210 9.73 -30.02 -51.51
N LEU A 211 9.74 -31.07 -50.69
CA LEU A 211 10.33 -32.36 -51.04
C LEU A 211 9.64 -32.99 -52.25
N VAL A 212 8.29 -33.04 -52.25
CA VAL A 212 7.51 -33.58 -53.37
C VAL A 212 7.64 -32.69 -54.61
N ALA A 213 7.76 -31.38 -54.47
CA ALA A 213 8.09 -30.48 -55.57
C ALA A 213 9.48 -30.74 -56.15
N GLY A 214 10.46 -31.06 -55.29
CA GLY A 214 11.79 -31.52 -55.70
C GLY A 214 11.71 -32.81 -56.52
N ILE A 215 10.98 -33.81 -56.03
CA ILE A 215 10.73 -35.08 -56.74
C ILE A 215 10.03 -34.81 -58.08
N LYS A 216 9.01 -33.94 -58.10
CA LYS A 216 8.31 -33.56 -59.34
C LYS A 216 9.28 -32.94 -60.35
N ARG A 217 10.16 -32.03 -59.96
CA ARG A 217 11.18 -31.45 -60.86
C ARG A 217 12.12 -32.51 -61.42
N THR A 218 12.52 -33.49 -60.60
CA THR A 218 13.34 -34.62 -61.06
C THR A 218 12.56 -35.50 -62.04
N LEU A 219 11.27 -35.77 -61.78
CA LEU A 219 10.40 -36.52 -62.69
C LEU A 219 10.14 -35.75 -64.00
N ASP A 220 9.90 -34.44 -63.94
CA ASP A 220 9.75 -33.56 -65.11
C ASP A 220 11.04 -33.58 -65.95
N LYS A 221 12.21 -33.54 -65.28
CA LYS A 221 13.50 -33.66 -65.94
C LYS A 221 13.69 -35.05 -66.56
N ILE A 222 13.38 -36.13 -65.84
CA ILE A 222 13.44 -37.50 -66.37
C ILE A 222 12.51 -37.64 -67.59
N TYR A 223 11.30 -37.08 -67.52
CA TYR A 223 10.34 -37.06 -68.63
C TYR A 223 10.90 -36.32 -69.84
N PHE A 224 11.50 -35.14 -69.62
CA PHE A 224 12.14 -34.35 -70.68
C PHE A 224 13.37 -35.05 -71.26
N ASP A 225 14.24 -35.60 -70.41
CA ASP A 225 15.46 -36.30 -70.81
C ASP A 225 15.12 -37.61 -71.55
N LEU A 226 14.13 -38.40 -71.10
CA LEU A 226 13.60 -39.55 -71.84
C LEU A 226 13.01 -39.13 -73.18
N GLY A 227 12.28 -38.00 -73.23
CA GLY A 227 11.77 -37.44 -74.48
C GLY A 227 12.88 -37.06 -75.44
N ASN A 228 13.95 -36.46 -74.93
CA ASN A 228 15.14 -36.15 -75.71
C ASN A 228 15.85 -37.43 -76.15
N TYR A 229 16.02 -38.44 -75.30
CA TYR A 229 16.62 -39.71 -75.68
C TYR A 229 15.79 -40.46 -76.73
N VAL A 230 14.46 -40.43 -76.65
CA VAL A 230 13.56 -40.99 -77.66
C VAL A 230 13.65 -40.18 -78.96
N ALA A 231 13.74 -38.85 -78.89
CA ALA A 231 13.93 -37.98 -80.04
C ALA A 231 15.31 -38.19 -80.68
N ASP A 232 16.37 -38.30 -79.88
CA ASP A 232 17.74 -38.60 -80.28
C ASP A 232 17.85 -40.02 -80.85
N LEU A 233 17.13 -41.02 -80.31
CA LEU A 233 17.06 -42.36 -80.90
C LEU A 233 16.34 -42.34 -82.25
N ARG A 234 15.21 -41.62 -82.36
CA ARG A 234 14.48 -41.42 -83.65
C ARG A 234 15.37 -40.68 -84.65
N GLN A 235 16.08 -39.67 -84.18
CA GLN A 235 17.00 -38.90 -84.97
C GLN A 235 18.21 -39.74 -85.35
N TRP A 236 18.75 -40.59 -84.48
CA TRP A 236 19.83 -41.54 -84.79
C TRP A 236 19.40 -42.61 -85.78
N ILE A 237 18.17 -43.13 -85.70
CA ILE A 237 17.61 -44.05 -86.70
C ILE A 237 17.52 -43.36 -88.07
N SER A 238 16.99 -42.13 -88.11
CA SER A 238 16.91 -41.30 -89.33
C SER A 238 18.28 -40.84 -89.85
N THR A 239 19.19 -40.51 -88.94
CA THR A 239 20.54 -39.99 -89.20
C THR A 239 21.49 -41.12 -89.55
N ALA A 240 21.33 -42.36 -89.08
CA ALA A 240 22.13 -43.50 -89.52
C ALA A 240 21.87 -43.82 -91.00
N GLU A 241 20.63 -43.67 -91.47
CA GLU A 241 20.27 -43.79 -92.90
C GLU A 241 20.76 -42.58 -93.73
N GLY A 242 20.78 -41.36 -93.15
CA GLY A 242 21.26 -40.14 -93.82
C GLY A 242 22.78 -39.84 -93.74
N THR A 243 23.48 -40.30 -92.70
CA THR A 243 24.89 -39.97 -92.41
C THR A 243 25.85 -40.73 -93.34
N MET A 244 25.49 -41.93 -93.79
CA MET A 244 26.24 -42.62 -94.84
C MET A 244 26.21 -41.84 -96.18
N GLY A 245 25.14 -41.11 -96.48
CA GLY A 245 25.08 -40.21 -97.64
C GLY A 245 25.80 -38.88 -97.41
N THR A 246 25.83 -38.38 -96.18
CA THR A 246 26.37 -37.04 -95.84
C THR A 246 27.88 -37.07 -95.55
N ALA A 247 28.44 -38.18 -95.07
CA ALA A 247 29.87 -38.32 -94.77
C ALA A 247 30.75 -38.26 -96.05
N LEU A 248 30.28 -38.78 -97.18
CA LEU A 248 30.92 -38.59 -98.49
C LEU A 248 30.83 -37.14 -98.99
N GLY A 249 29.78 -36.40 -98.61
CA GLY A 249 29.60 -34.99 -98.96
C GLY A 249 30.45 -34.00 -98.15
N LYS A 250 30.63 -34.24 -96.84
CA LYS A 250 31.34 -33.29 -95.95
C LYS A 250 32.86 -33.34 -96.02
N VAL A 251 33.47 -34.42 -96.54
CA VAL A 251 34.90 -34.43 -96.91
C VAL A 251 35.14 -33.52 -98.12
N GLY A 252 34.14 -33.33 -98.99
CA GLY A 252 34.17 -32.33 -100.06
C GLY A 252 34.07 -30.89 -99.54
N GLU A 253 33.17 -30.61 -98.59
CA GLU A 253 33.00 -29.25 -98.03
C GLU A 253 34.20 -28.78 -97.18
N ILE A 254 34.95 -29.68 -96.54
CA ILE A 254 36.16 -29.31 -95.77
C ILE A 254 37.30 -28.83 -96.70
N VAL A 255 37.34 -29.27 -97.97
CA VAL A 255 38.31 -28.77 -98.96
C VAL A 255 37.90 -27.38 -99.48
N GLU A 256 36.61 -27.08 -99.58
CA GLU A 256 36.11 -25.79 -100.09
C GLU A 256 36.08 -24.68 -99.03
N THR A 257 35.89 -25.00 -97.74
CA THR A 257 35.71 -23.97 -96.69
C THR A 257 37.00 -23.47 -96.04
N VAL A 258 38.16 -24.06 -96.37
CA VAL A 258 39.49 -23.54 -95.96
C VAL A 258 39.94 -22.40 -96.90
N GLY A 259 39.22 -22.16 -98.01
CA GLY A 259 39.53 -21.11 -98.99
C GLY A 259 38.94 -19.71 -98.73
N THR A 260 37.91 -19.55 -97.88
CA THR A 260 37.11 -18.30 -97.83
C THR A 260 36.76 -17.78 -96.42
N GLY A 261 37.68 -17.87 -95.46
CA GLY A 261 37.65 -17.01 -94.24
C GLY A 261 36.48 -17.23 -93.26
N GLY A 262 35.86 -18.42 -93.25
CA GLY A 262 34.66 -18.75 -92.47
C GLY A 262 34.84 -18.88 -90.94
N HIS A 263 36.03 -18.66 -90.38
CA HIS A 263 36.28 -18.83 -88.92
C HIS A 263 35.49 -17.83 -88.04
N LYS A 264 35.03 -16.71 -88.60
CA LYS A 264 34.22 -15.72 -87.86
C LYS A 264 32.85 -16.24 -87.41
N ALA A 265 32.21 -17.14 -88.16
CA ALA A 265 30.83 -17.55 -87.89
C ALA A 265 30.68 -18.54 -86.71
N LYS A 266 31.71 -19.33 -86.39
CA LYS A 266 31.66 -20.33 -85.29
C LYS A 266 32.29 -19.87 -83.96
N LYS A 267 33.02 -18.76 -83.96
CA LYS A 267 33.57 -18.11 -82.75
C LYS A 267 32.48 -17.41 -81.93
N GLN A 268 31.45 -16.91 -82.60
CA GLN A 268 30.43 -16.03 -82.03
C GLN A 268 29.64 -16.65 -80.84
N PRO A 269 29.17 -17.91 -80.88
CA PRO A 269 28.39 -18.49 -79.77
C PRO A 269 29.17 -18.66 -78.46
N VAL A 270 30.48 -18.96 -78.53
CA VAL A 270 31.34 -19.10 -77.33
C VAL A 270 31.61 -17.73 -76.69
N VAL A 271 31.82 -16.70 -77.53
CA VAL A 271 31.95 -15.31 -77.06
C VAL A 271 30.64 -14.83 -76.42
N GLU A 272 29.49 -15.17 -77.00
CA GLU A 272 28.18 -14.84 -76.44
C GLU A 272 27.91 -15.53 -75.10
N ALA A 273 28.26 -16.82 -74.97
CA ALA A 273 28.14 -17.56 -73.72
C ALA A 273 29.07 -17.02 -72.62
N ALA A 274 30.32 -16.68 -72.96
CA ALA A 274 31.27 -16.08 -72.03
C ALA A 274 30.82 -14.68 -71.57
N ASN A 275 30.22 -13.89 -72.47
CA ASN A 275 29.64 -12.59 -72.13
C ASN A 275 28.41 -12.76 -71.23
N ALA A 276 27.56 -13.77 -71.47
CA ALA A 276 26.42 -14.07 -70.60
C ALA A 276 26.86 -14.47 -69.18
N LEU A 277 27.97 -15.21 -69.04
CA LEU A 277 28.57 -15.53 -67.73
C LEU A 277 29.15 -14.28 -67.06
N LYS A 278 29.85 -13.40 -67.79
CA LYS A 278 30.33 -12.10 -67.28
C LYS A 278 29.16 -11.33 -66.65
N VAL A 279 28.09 -11.10 -67.40
CA VAL A 279 26.93 -10.32 -66.95
C VAL A 279 26.32 -10.89 -65.67
N LYS A 280 26.17 -12.22 -65.59
CA LYS A 280 25.63 -12.88 -64.38
C LYS A 280 26.58 -12.77 -63.18
N ALA A 281 27.89 -12.87 -63.41
CA ALA A 281 28.89 -12.77 -62.35
C ALA A 281 29.01 -11.33 -61.82
N ASP A 282 28.93 -10.32 -62.69
CA ASP A 282 28.87 -8.91 -62.31
C ASP A 282 27.60 -8.58 -61.49
N ASP A 283 26.44 -9.11 -61.89
CA ASP A 283 25.20 -8.98 -61.12
C ASP A 283 25.32 -9.63 -59.72
N LEU A 284 25.86 -10.85 -59.63
CA LEU A 284 26.07 -11.54 -58.37
C LEU A 284 27.03 -10.77 -57.44
N ARG A 285 28.15 -10.27 -57.97
CA ARG A 285 29.13 -9.45 -57.24
C ARG A 285 28.49 -8.16 -56.71
N SER A 286 27.71 -7.48 -57.55
CA SER A 286 26.99 -6.25 -57.19
C SER A 286 25.99 -6.50 -56.06
N ARG A 287 25.22 -7.58 -56.13
CA ARG A 287 24.30 -8.01 -55.06
C ARG A 287 25.04 -8.35 -53.77
N ALA A 288 26.17 -9.06 -53.87
CA ALA A 288 27.00 -9.40 -52.71
C ALA A 288 27.56 -8.14 -52.03
N TYR A 289 28.05 -7.16 -52.80
CA TYR A 289 28.52 -5.88 -52.24
C TYR A 289 27.38 -5.09 -51.58
N LYS A 290 26.20 -5.02 -52.22
CA LYS A 290 25.03 -4.37 -51.61
C LYS A 290 24.59 -5.05 -50.31
N ALA A 291 24.68 -6.38 -50.24
CA ALA A 291 24.39 -7.11 -49.00
C ALA A 291 25.38 -6.73 -47.88
N LYS A 292 26.67 -6.57 -48.19
CA LYS A 292 27.70 -6.09 -47.26
C LYS A 292 27.39 -4.68 -46.72
N GLU A 293 27.10 -3.73 -47.61
CA GLU A 293 26.74 -2.33 -47.25
C GLU A 293 25.44 -2.27 -46.42
N GLN A 294 24.47 -3.15 -46.73
CA GLN A 294 23.23 -3.25 -45.98
C GLN A 294 23.49 -3.75 -44.54
N VAL A 295 24.40 -4.70 -44.33
CA VAL A 295 24.77 -5.17 -42.98
C VAL A 295 25.41 -4.04 -42.17
N GLU A 296 26.34 -3.28 -42.74
CA GLU A 296 26.96 -2.11 -42.08
C GLU A 296 25.90 -1.08 -41.65
N THR A 297 24.93 -0.80 -42.53
CA THR A 297 23.81 0.10 -42.25
C THR A 297 22.94 -0.41 -41.10
N LEU A 298 22.58 -1.70 -41.12
CA LEU A 298 21.76 -2.32 -40.08
C LEU A 298 22.48 -2.36 -38.73
N VAL A 299 23.81 -2.57 -38.72
CA VAL A 299 24.64 -2.54 -37.51
C VAL A 299 24.66 -1.13 -36.91
N ALA A 300 24.87 -0.09 -37.72
CA ALA A 300 24.80 1.30 -37.26
C ALA A 300 23.40 1.66 -36.71
N GLN A 301 22.33 1.23 -37.38
CA GLN A 301 20.95 1.41 -36.89
C GLN A 301 20.71 0.66 -35.57
N ALA A 302 21.18 -0.58 -35.43
CA ALA A 302 21.06 -1.35 -34.21
C ALA A 302 21.80 -0.70 -33.03
N LEU A 303 23.02 -0.19 -33.23
CA LEU A 303 23.76 0.58 -32.23
C LEU A 303 23.01 1.87 -31.84
N GLY A 304 22.44 2.59 -32.81
CA GLY A 304 21.61 3.77 -32.57
C GLY A 304 20.34 3.45 -31.76
N ALA A 305 19.69 2.32 -32.04
CA ALA A 305 18.54 1.84 -31.28
C ALA A 305 18.90 1.49 -29.84
N VAL A 306 20.06 0.85 -29.60
CA VAL A 306 20.57 0.56 -28.24
C VAL A 306 20.82 1.84 -27.46
N LYS A 307 21.44 2.87 -28.06
CA LYS A 307 21.62 4.17 -27.41
C LYS A 307 20.27 4.81 -27.06
N THR A 308 19.34 4.81 -28.00
CA THR A 308 17.99 5.38 -27.79
C THR A 308 17.26 4.69 -26.64
N MET A 309 17.37 3.36 -26.57
CA MET A 309 16.81 2.57 -25.47
C MET A 309 17.46 2.94 -24.13
N ASP A 310 18.79 3.05 -24.06
CA ASP A 310 19.51 3.46 -22.84
C ASP A 310 19.11 4.86 -22.36
N ASP A 311 19.02 5.82 -23.30
CA ASP A 311 18.54 7.18 -23.03
C ASP A 311 17.13 7.17 -22.43
N ALA A 312 16.20 6.42 -23.04
CA ALA A 312 14.82 6.31 -22.59
C ALA A 312 14.69 5.63 -21.22
N LEU A 313 15.45 4.54 -20.97
CA LEU A 313 15.43 3.86 -19.67
C LEU A 313 15.97 4.75 -18.55
N ARG A 314 17.07 5.47 -18.80
CA ARG A 314 17.64 6.41 -17.82
C ARG A 314 16.73 7.62 -17.59
N LYS A 315 15.99 8.08 -18.60
CA LYS A 315 14.96 9.10 -18.42
C LYS A 315 13.79 8.58 -17.60
N ASN A 316 13.27 7.39 -17.89
CA ASN A 316 12.20 6.78 -17.10
C ASN A 316 12.62 6.58 -15.63
N LEU A 317 13.87 6.21 -15.36
CA LEU A 317 14.41 6.15 -14.00
C LEU A 317 14.45 7.53 -13.32
N LYS A 318 14.76 8.60 -14.06
CA LYS A 318 14.64 9.99 -13.57
C LYS A 318 13.20 10.30 -13.18
N ASP A 319 12.26 10.02 -14.08
CA ASP A 319 10.85 10.34 -13.89
C ASP A 319 10.27 9.56 -12.70
N VAL A 320 10.62 8.27 -12.55
CA VAL A 320 10.25 7.47 -11.37
C VAL A 320 10.85 8.05 -10.10
N ARG A 321 12.15 8.39 -10.10
CA ARG A 321 12.82 8.98 -8.93
C ARG A 321 12.16 10.30 -8.52
N ASP A 322 11.90 11.18 -9.48
CA ASP A 322 11.35 12.50 -9.23
C ASP A 322 9.86 12.41 -8.83
N GLY A 323 9.11 11.45 -9.37
CA GLY A 323 7.77 11.09 -8.89
C GLY A 323 7.78 10.60 -7.44
N ILE A 324 8.70 9.70 -7.06
CA ILE A 324 8.85 9.24 -5.67
C ILE A 324 9.20 10.41 -4.74
N LYS A 325 10.10 11.31 -5.15
CA LYS A 325 10.42 12.52 -4.37
C LYS A 325 9.19 13.40 -4.15
N GLY A 326 8.39 13.60 -5.19
CA GLY A 326 7.14 14.38 -5.12
C GLY A 326 6.13 13.76 -4.14
N GLU A 327 5.86 12.46 -4.28
CA GLU A 327 4.92 11.74 -3.40
C GLU A 327 5.40 11.72 -1.95
N LEU A 328 6.70 11.50 -1.70
CA LEU A 328 7.25 11.56 -0.34
C LEU A 328 7.19 12.97 0.25
N ASN A 329 7.42 14.01 -0.54
CA ASN A 329 7.26 15.39 -0.09
C ASN A 329 5.80 15.68 0.30
N ASN A 330 4.84 15.23 -0.51
CA ASN A 330 3.41 15.37 -0.21
C ASN A 330 3.03 14.60 1.06
N TYR A 331 3.57 13.39 1.24
CA TYR A 331 3.34 12.61 2.44
C TYR A 331 3.93 13.29 3.68
N VAL A 332 5.18 13.75 3.65
CA VAL A 332 5.84 14.38 4.80
C VAL A 332 5.17 15.71 5.16
N ARG A 333 4.93 16.59 4.18
CA ARG A 333 4.40 17.93 4.41
C ARG A 333 2.88 17.99 4.59
N GLY A 334 2.17 16.99 4.09
CA GLY A 334 0.72 16.85 4.23
C GLY A 334 0.36 15.75 5.23
N GLY A 335 0.30 14.51 4.73
CA GLY A 335 -0.28 13.38 5.48
C GLY A 335 0.35 13.10 6.84
N MET A 336 1.68 13.09 6.94
CA MET A 336 2.40 12.88 8.19
C MET A 336 2.22 14.07 9.14
N ALA A 337 2.34 15.30 8.64
CA ALA A 337 2.16 16.50 9.44
C ALA A 337 0.75 16.61 10.04
N GLU A 338 -0.29 16.28 9.26
CA GLU A 338 -1.68 16.25 9.72
C GLU A 338 -1.94 15.13 10.73
N GLN A 339 -1.43 13.92 10.48
CA GLN A 339 -1.59 12.80 11.42
C GLN A 339 -0.89 13.05 12.75
N LEU A 340 0.32 13.62 12.72
CA LEU A 340 1.04 13.99 13.94
C LEU A 340 0.31 15.08 14.71
N GLN A 341 -0.21 16.11 14.02
CA GLN A 341 -1.06 17.11 14.66
C GLN A 341 -2.25 16.45 15.37
N LEU A 342 -3.04 15.63 14.68
CA LEU A 342 -4.22 14.99 15.25
C LEU A 342 -3.89 14.10 16.45
N ASN A 343 -2.84 13.30 16.36
CA ASN A 343 -2.41 12.42 17.45
C ASN A 343 -1.93 13.22 18.67
N VAL A 344 -1.17 14.30 18.44
CA VAL A 344 -0.72 15.18 19.51
C VAL A 344 -1.91 15.90 20.14
N ASP A 345 -2.80 16.50 19.34
CA ASP A 345 -3.99 17.19 19.84
C ASP A 345 -4.88 16.26 20.68
N GLU A 346 -5.02 14.98 20.30
CA GLU A 346 -5.77 14.00 21.09
C GLU A 346 -5.08 13.68 22.43
N LEU A 347 -3.75 13.56 22.45
CA LEU A 347 -3.00 13.43 23.70
C LEU A 347 -3.14 14.68 24.58
N VAL A 348 -3.12 15.87 23.97
CA VAL A 348 -3.28 17.14 24.67
C VAL A 348 -4.66 17.23 25.34
N LYS A 349 -5.73 16.72 24.72
CA LYS A 349 -7.06 16.68 25.35
C LYS A 349 -7.12 15.85 26.63
N SER A 350 -6.21 14.89 26.83
CA SER A 350 -6.11 14.15 28.09
C SER A 350 -5.49 14.98 29.23
N ILE A 351 -4.74 16.02 28.86
CA ILE A 351 -4.09 16.95 29.79
C ILE A 351 -5.01 18.15 30.05
N TYR A 352 -5.58 18.73 28.99
CA TYR A 352 -6.48 19.88 29.08
C TYR A 352 -7.48 19.92 27.90
N ASP A 353 -8.76 19.79 28.20
CA ASP A 353 -9.85 19.99 27.25
C ASP A 353 -11.03 20.70 27.93
N LYS A 354 -11.05 22.04 27.80
CA LYS A 354 -12.10 22.89 28.37
C LYS A 354 -13.48 22.64 27.74
N ASN A 355 -13.54 22.25 26.46
CA ASN A 355 -14.81 22.01 25.78
C ASN A 355 -15.39 20.63 26.14
N GLY A 356 -14.51 19.66 26.41
CA GLY A 356 -14.88 18.32 26.84
C GLY A 356 -15.03 18.16 28.36
N ASP A 357 -14.87 19.24 29.13
CA ASP A 357 -14.86 19.26 30.59
C ASP A 357 -13.97 18.16 31.20
N LYS A 358 -12.77 17.95 30.64
CA LYS A 358 -11.89 16.83 31.02
C LYS A 358 -10.40 17.20 30.95
N GLY A 359 -9.60 16.40 31.65
CA GLY A 359 -8.15 16.49 31.67
C GLY A 359 -7.62 17.00 33.01
N HIS A 360 -6.42 16.56 33.37
CA HIS A 360 -5.87 16.81 34.70
C HIS A 360 -5.72 18.30 35.04
N LEU A 361 -5.33 19.14 34.07
CA LEU A 361 -5.20 20.58 34.29
C LEU A 361 -6.56 21.30 34.28
N TYR A 362 -7.52 20.78 33.51
CA TYR A 362 -8.89 21.29 33.56
C TYR A 362 -9.54 21.00 34.93
N ASP A 363 -9.33 19.81 35.50
CA ASP A 363 -9.81 19.47 36.83
C ASP A 363 -9.24 20.40 37.91
N VAL A 364 -7.97 20.82 37.77
CA VAL A 364 -7.35 21.81 38.66
C VAL A 364 -8.00 23.19 38.50
N GLU A 365 -8.15 23.69 37.26
CA GLU A 365 -8.83 24.96 36.98
C GLU A 365 -10.25 24.96 37.58
N LYS A 366 -11.00 23.88 37.35
CA LYS A 366 -12.36 23.70 37.86
C LYS A 366 -12.41 23.65 39.39
N LYS A 367 -11.52 22.88 40.03
CA LYS A 367 -11.49 22.77 41.50
C LYS A 367 -11.10 24.08 42.17
N LEU A 368 -10.19 24.85 41.59
CA LEU A 368 -9.85 26.19 42.06
C LEU A 368 -11.02 27.15 41.92
N LYS A 369 -11.75 27.10 40.80
CA LYS A 369 -12.99 27.87 40.61
C LYS A 369 -14.04 27.52 41.66
N GLU A 370 -14.31 26.24 41.88
CA GLU A 370 -15.23 25.75 42.92
C GLU A 370 -14.79 26.20 44.33
N TYR A 371 -13.48 26.18 44.60
CA TYR A 371 -12.93 26.64 45.88
C TYR A 371 -13.11 28.14 46.08
N ALA A 372 -12.81 28.95 45.07
CA ALA A 372 -12.99 30.40 45.12
C ALA A 372 -14.46 30.79 45.30
N GLN A 373 -15.39 30.10 44.62
CA GLN A 373 -16.83 30.33 44.77
C GLN A 373 -17.32 30.13 46.21
N LYS A 374 -16.77 29.16 46.94
CA LYS A 374 -17.15 28.92 48.34
C LYS A 374 -16.94 30.14 49.22
N PHE A 375 -15.92 30.97 48.96
CA PHE A 375 -15.69 32.18 49.75
C PHE A 375 -16.86 33.17 49.65
N GLY A 376 -17.61 33.15 48.55
CA GLY A 376 -18.81 33.97 48.31
C GLY A 376 -20.13 33.37 48.84
N GLU A 377 -20.12 32.14 49.36
CA GLU A 377 -21.33 31.49 49.88
C GLU A 377 -21.76 32.11 51.23
N ASN A 378 -23.08 32.22 51.43
CA ASN A 378 -23.66 32.69 52.69
C ASN A 378 -23.90 31.54 53.68
N GLY A 379 -23.91 31.84 54.98
CA GLY A 379 -24.37 30.90 56.03
C GLY A 379 -23.25 30.10 56.72
N GLU A 380 -23.48 28.81 56.97
CA GLU A 380 -22.53 27.87 57.62
C GLU A 380 -21.48 27.31 56.64
N GLN A 381 -21.32 27.92 55.48
CA GLN A 381 -20.30 27.62 54.48
C GLN A 381 -19.69 28.95 54.03
N GLY A 382 -18.45 28.93 53.55
CA GLY A 382 -17.77 30.10 52.98
C GLY A 382 -16.99 30.99 53.94
N PHE A 383 -16.69 32.22 53.52
CA PHE A 383 -15.69 33.07 54.20
C PHE A 383 -16.08 33.43 55.64
N LYS A 384 -17.38 33.63 55.92
CA LYS A 384 -17.89 33.84 57.29
C LYS A 384 -17.52 32.69 58.24
N LYS A 385 -17.61 31.45 57.75
CA LYS A 385 -17.21 30.26 58.52
C LYS A 385 -15.68 30.21 58.69
N ILE A 386 -14.90 30.57 57.67
CA ILE A 386 -13.43 30.61 57.77
C ILE A 386 -12.98 31.56 58.88
N VAL A 387 -13.57 32.77 58.94
CA VAL A 387 -13.29 33.75 60.00
C VAL A 387 -13.72 33.21 61.38
N ASN A 388 -14.87 32.53 61.45
CA ASN A 388 -15.32 31.88 62.68
C ASN A 388 -14.34 30.79 63.14
N ASP A 389 -13.92 29.91 62.22
CA ASP A 389 -12.96 28.83 62.49
C ASP A 389 -11.62 29.39 62.97
N TRP A 390 -11.14 30.52 62.41
CA TRP A 390 -9.95 31.21 62.90
C TRP A 390 -10.11 31.71 64.33
N ILE A 391 -11.23 32.36 64.66
CA ILE A 391 -11.53 32.81 66.04
C ILE A 391 -11.57 31.62 67.00
N ASP A 392 -12.22 30.54 66.59
CA ASP A 392 -12.34 29.29 67.35
C ASP A 392 -10.98 28.65 67.61
N ASP A 393 -10.11 28.60 66.60
CA ASP A 393 -8.76 28.09 66.72
C ASP A 393 -7.89 28.94 67.64
N ILE A 394 -7.99 30.27 67.56
CA ILE A 394 -7.31 31.21 68.47
C ILE A 394 -7.77 30.96 69.90
N LEU A 395 -9.08 30.91 70.15
CA LEU A 395 -9.65 30.65 71.47
C LEU A 395 -9.18 29.30 72.04
N LYS A 396 -9.06 28.25 71.21
CA LYS A 396 -8.62 26.92 71.65
C LYS A 396 -7.10 26.82 71.88
N LYS A 397 -6.29 27.52 71.10
CA LYS A 397 -4.83 27.29 71.02
C LYS A 397 -3.99 28.40 71.62
N ASP A 398 -4.48 29.63 71.70
CA ASP A 398 -3.69 30.76 72.19
C ASP A 398 -3.59 30.75 73.72
N GLY A 399 -2.36 30.62 74.22
CA GLY A 399 -2.08 30.54 75.66
C GLY A 399 -2.34 31.85 76.41
N VAL A 400 -2.14 33.00 75.77
CA VAL A 400 -2.36 34.33 76.37
C VAL A 400 -3.86 34.59 76.51
N VAL A 401 -4.63 34.29 75.47
CA VAL A 401 -6.10 34.38 75.49
C VAL A 401 -6.66 33.51 76.61
N ASN A 402 -6.27 32.23 76.65
CA ASN A 402 -6.77 31.30 77.66
C ASN A 402 -6.41 31.72 79.09
N GLN A 403 -5.17 32.17 79.33
CA GLN A 403 -4.75 32.69 80.63
C GLN A 403 -5.62 33.88 81.05
N ARG A 404 -5.86 34.84 80.15
CA ARG A 404 -6.65 36.03 80.47
C ARG A 404 -8.12 35.70 80.72
N LEU A 405 -8.69 34.77 79.96
CA LEU A 405 -10.04 34.26 80.22
C LEU A 405 -10.12 33.54 81.57
N SER A 406 -9.14 32.72 81.95
CA SER A 406 -9.07 32.08 83.29
C SER A 406 -9.05 33.13 84.40
N GLU A 407 -8.22 34.17 84.26
CA GLU A 407 -8.14 35.25 85.26
C GLU A 407 -9.43 36.08 85.31
N TYR A 408 -10.11 36.32 84.18
CA TYR A 408 -11.41 36.99 84.11
C TYR A 408 -12.48 36.19 84.86
N ILE A 409 -12.56 34.88 84.63
CA ILE A 409 -13.50 33.99 85.33
C ILE A 409 -13.21 34.01 86.83
N THR A 410 -11.95 33.81 87.22
CA THR A 410 -11.54 33.72 88.63
C THR A 410 -11.88 34.99 89.40
N LYS A 411 -11.53 36.17 88.85
CA LYS A 411 -11.78 37.46 89.50
C LYS A 411 -13.25 37.83 89.56
N ASN A 412 -14.09 37.38 88.63
CA ASN A 412 -15.52 37.72 88.62
C ASN A 412 -16.40 36.68 89.33
N LYS A 413 -15.89 35.46 89.53
CA LYS A 413 -16.54 34.42 90.36
C LYS A 413 -16.65 34.84 91.82
N SER A 414 -15.64 35.51 92.37
CA SER A 414 -15.67 36.05 93.74
C SER A 414 -16.70 37.16 93.95
N HIS A 415 -17.30 37.67 92.87
CA HIS A 415 -18.27 38.77 92.90
C HIS A 415 -19.69 38.34 92.51
N SER A 416 -19.97 37.03 92.36
CA SER A 416 -21.29 36.51 91.94
C SER A 416 -21.82 37.11 90.63
N TYR A 417 -20.91 37.47 89.71
CA TYR A 417 -21.22 38.23 88.49
C TYR A 417 -22.05 37.46 87.45
N PHE A 418 -21.76 36.16 87.29
CA PHE A 418 -22.31 35.33 86.22
C PHE A 418 -23.79 34.93 86.43
N VAL A 419 -24.62 35.00 85.38
CA VAL A 419 -26.05 34.62 85.38
C VAL A 419 -26.25 33.16 85.84
N THR A 420 -25.35 32.29 85.42
CA THR A 420 -25.42 30.83 85.59
C THR A 420 -24.12 30.30 86.21
N SER A 421 -24.18 29.10 86.80
CA SER A 421 -23.00 28.41 87.33
C SER A 421 -22.16 27.70 86.25
N THR A 422 -22.50 27.87 84.97
CA THR A 422 -21.86 27.18 83.83
C THR A 422 -20.50 27.77 83.42
N TYR A 423 -20.19 29.01 83.78
CA TYR A 423 -18.93 29.67 83.41
C TYR A 423 -17.79 29.37 84.40
N LYS A 424 -17.14 28.20 84.24
CA LYS A 424 -16.11 27.70 85.17
C LYS A 424 -14.69 27.65 84.60
N GLU A 425 -14.57 27.53 83.28
CA GLU A 425 -13.31 27.32 82.55
C GLU A 425 -13.27 28.23 81.31
N PRO A 426 -12.10 28.63 80.78
CA PRO A 426 -11.99 29.50 79.59
C PRO A 426 -12.90 29.07 78.42
N THR A 427 -12.95 27.76 78.15
CA THR A 427 -13.77 27.16 77.08
C THR A 427 -15.25 27.49 77.19
N SER A 428 -15.77 27.71 78.41
CA SER A 428 -17.16 28.10 78.63
C SER A 428 -17.50 29.50 78.13
N LEU A 429 -16.50 30.35 77.87
CA LEU A 429 -16.69 31.70 77.31
C LEU A 429 -16.53 31.75 75.78
N HIS A 430 -16.04 30.68 75.14
CA HIS A 430 -15.69 30.71 73.71
C HIS A 430 -16.89 31.08 72.84
N GLY A 431 -18.04 30.42 73.02
CA GLY A 431 -19.24 30.70 72.21
C GLY A 431 -19.71 32.16 72.32
N ALA A 432 -19.76 32.72 73.52
CA ALA A 432 -20.17 34.11 73.74
C ALA A 432 -19.18 35.11 73.10
N ILE A 433 -17.88 34.83 73.16
CA ILE A 433 -16.84 35.67 72.56
C ILE A 433 -16.89 35.57 71.03
N THR A 434 -16.96 34.35 70.47
CA THR A 434 -17.07 34.12 69.03
C THR A 434 -18.29 34.84 68.46
N GLU A 435 -19.46 34.71 69.08
CA GLU A 435 -20.67 35.40 68.63
C GLU A 435 -20.54 36.93 68.67
N ALA A 436 -20.00 37.48 69.76
CA ALA A 436 -19.85 38.92 69.91
C ALA A 436 -18.86 39.52 68.88
N ILE A 437 -17.73 38.85 68.66
CA ILE A 437 -16.75 39.27 67.64
C ILE A 437 -17.38 39.18 66.24
N MET A 438 -18.01 38.05 65.91
CA MET A 438 -18.63 37.85 64.59
C MET A 438 -19.75 38.86 64.30
N ARG A 439 -20.60 39.18 65.29
CA ARG A 439 -21.63 40.22 65.14
C ARG A 439 -21.03 41.61 64.91
N LYS A 440 -19.92 41.93 65.57
CA LYS A 440 -19.27 43.23 65.43
C LYS A 440 -18.46 43.39 64.15
N LEU A 441 -18.05 42.28 63.55
CA LEU A 441 -17.33 42.23 62.28
C LEU A 441 -18.23 41.88 61.08
N GLU A 442 -19.55 41.81 61.28
CA GLU A 442 -20.48 41.34 60.24
C GLU A 442 -20.36 42.15 58.94
N ARG A 443 -20.23 43.48 59.03
CA ARG A 443 -20.08 44.35 57.86
C ARG A 443 -18.77 44.11 57.11
N GLU A 444 -17.68 43.91 57.84
CA GLU A 444 -16.35 43.68 57.29
C GLU A 444 -16.27 42.31 56.61
N VAL A 445 -16.92 41.29 57.19
CA VAL A 445 -17.08 39.97 56.57
C VAL A 445 -17.97 40.03 55.33
N GLU A 446 -19.11 40.72 55.39
CA GLU A 446 -20.01 40.89 54.25
C GLU A 446 -19.34 41.63 53.08
N ALA A 447 -18.57 42.68 53.36
CA ALA A 447 -17.80 43.41 52.34
C ALA A 447 -16.80 42.49 51.63
N ALA A 448 -16.08 41.65 52.37
CA ALA A 448 -15.16 40.66 51.80
C ALA A 448 -15.88 39.61 50.94
N VAL A 449 -17.02 39.11 51.39
CA VAL A 449 -17.87 38.16 50.63
C VAL A 449 -18.38 38.78 49.33
N GLN A 450 -18.77 40.05 49.33
CA GLN A 450 -19.23 40.75 48.14
C GLN A 450 -18.13 40.90 47.09
N VAL A 451 -16.88 41.14 47.49
CA VAL A 451 -15.74 41.25 46.56
C VAL A 451 -15.54 39.95 45.80
N VAL A 452 -15.43 38.80 46.48
CA VAL A 452 -15.28 37.52 45.80
C VAL A 452 -16.52 37.14 44.98
N ALA A 453 -17.72 37.44 45.46
CA ALA A 453 -18.94 37.19 44.69
C ALA A 453 -19.00 38.00 43.39
N SER A 454 -18.45 39.22 43.39
CA SER A 454 -18.29 40.06 42.20
C SER A 454 -17.21 39.52 41.26
N ASP A 455 -16.02 39.20 41.79
CA ASP A 455 -14.88 38.71 41.00
C ASP A 455 -15.22 37.37 40.31
N MET A 456 -16.07 36.56 40.92
CA MET A 456 -16.49 35.24 40.39
C MET A 456 -17.64 35.26 39.37
N GLN A 457 -18.15 36.41 38.94
CA GLN A 457 -19.28 36.51 37.99
C GLN A 457 -18.93 36.11 36.55
N THR A 458 -17.65 36.10 36.19
CA THR A 458 -17.17 35.77 34.83
C THR A 458 -16.42 34.44 34.81
N ASP A 459 -16.26 33.86 33.62
CA ASP A 459 -15.44 32.66 33.49
C ASP A 459 -13.96 33.01 33.72
N ASN A 460 -13.45 32.57 34.86
CA ASN A 460 -12.13 32.91 35.36
C ASN A 460 -11.18 31.73 35.19
N GLY A 461 -9.99 32.03 34.66
CA GLY A 461 -8.85 31.13 34.69
C GLY A 461 -8.26 30.99 36.10
N ILE A 462 -7.17 30.23 36.21
CA ILE A 462 -6.49 29.90 37.47
C ILE A 462 -6.08 31.18 38.20
N GLN A 463 -5.42 32.12 37.51
CA GLN A 463 -4.90 33.35 38.11
C GLN A 463 -6.03 34.17 38.77
N ARG A 464 -7.11 34.41 38.02
CA ARG A 464 -8.25 35.20 38.50
C ARG A 464 -9.00 34.54 39.65
N ASN A 465 -9.09 33.21 39.68
CA ASN A 465 -9.72 32.50 40.79
C ASN A 465 -8.92 32.69 42.09
N ILE A 466 -7.58 32.66 42.02
CA ILE A 466 -6.73 32.89 43.20
C ILE A 466 -6.79 34.37 43.63
N GLU A 467 -6.76 35.30 42.67
CA GLU A 467 -6.93 36.74 42.93
C GLU A 467 -8.26 37.05 43.63
N ALA A 468 -9.36 36.42 43.23
CA ALA A 468 -10.67 36.61 43.87
C ALA A 468 -10.64 36.25 45.37
N VAL A 469 -9.97 35.14 45.73
CA VAL A 469 -9.80 34.74 47.14
C VAL A 469 -8.86 35.68 47.86
N LYS A 470 -7.73 36.06 47.24
CA LYS A 470 -6.77 37.02 47.79
C LYS A 470 -7.45 38.35 48.13
N ASN A 471 -8.26 38.89 47.21
CA ASN A 471 -8.97 40.15 47.37
C ASN A 471 -10.03 40.10 48.47
N CYS A 472 -10.70 38.95 48.63
CA CYS A 472 -11.62 38.68 49.75
C CYS A 472 -10.91 38.85 51.10
N VAL A 473 -9.81 38.12 51.30
CA VAL A 473 -9.03 38.15 52.54
C VAL A 473 -8.43 39.54 52.78
N TYR A 474 -7.91 40.19 51.73
CA TYR A 474 -7.35 41.54 51.83
C TYR A 474 -8.38 42.58 52.27
N THR A 475 -9.60 42.50 51.73
CA THR A 475 -10.70 43.40 52.11
C THR A 475 -11.08 43.23 53.58
N PHE A 476 -11.09 41.99 54.08
CA PHE A 476 -11.30 41.71 55.49
C PHE A 476 -10.16 42.28 56.37
N ILE A 477 -8.90 42.11 55.95
CA ILE A 477 -7.72 42.66 56.65
C ILE A 477 -7.83 44.18 56.78
N ILE A 478 -8.17 44.90 55.70
CA ILE A 478 -8.37 46.35 55.72
C ILE A 478 -9.49 46.73 56.69
N GLY A 479 -10.62 46.02 56.63
CA GLY A 479 -11.76 46.26 57.52
C GLY A 479 -11.38 46.09 59.00
N LEU A 480 -10.66 45.03 59.32
CA LEU A 480 -10.21 44.71 60.67
C LEU A 480 -9.13 45.67 61.16
N ASP A 481 -8.13 46.02 60.34
CA ASP A 481 -7.11 47.02 60.65
C ASP A 481 -7.75 48.38 60.96
N GLY A 482 -8.78 48.76 60.20
CA GLY A 482 -9.58 49.96 60.47
C GLY A 482 -10.20 49.99 61.86
N LYS A 483 -10.59 48.84 62.43
CA LYS A 483 -11.08 48.72 63.82
C LYS A 483 -9.96 48.72 64.87
N LEU A 484 -8.76 48.31 64.48
CA LEU A 484 -7.60 48.11 65.38
C LEU A 484 -6.68 49.34 65.47
N ARG A 485 -6.64 50.23 64.46
CA ARG A 485 -5.77 51.40 64.48
C ARG A 485 -6.09 52.35 65.63
N ILE A 486 -5.18 52.37 66.61
CA ILE A 486 -5.14 53.29 67.75
C ILE A 486 -4.74 54.69 67.24
N GLY A 487 -5.72 55.46 66.78
CA GLY A 487 -5.49 56.80 66.25
C GLY A 487 -6.74 57.67 66.26
N LYS A 488 -7.11 58.17 67.44
CA LYS A 488 -8.14 59.19 67.69
C LYS A 488 -9.56 58.85 67.16
N LEU A 489 -10.24 57.91 67.84
CA LEU A 489 -11.67 57.99 68.26
C LEU A 489 -12.29 56.62 68.64
N GLU A 490 -11.71 55.48 68.27
CA GLU A 490 -12.28 54.15 68.60
C GLU A 490 -11.50 53.36 69.67
N VAL A 491 -11.35 53.94 70.88
CA VAL A 491 -11.14 53.14 72.12
C VAL A 491 -12.40 52.31 72.46
N ASN A 492 -13.26 52.04 71.46
CA ASN A 492 -14.62 51.60 71.63
C ASN A 492 -14.92 50.28 70.90
N PHE A 493 -14.12 49.82 69.93
CA PHE A 493 -14.43 48.53 69.28
C PHE A 493 -14.25 47.35 70.23
N VAL A 494 -13.05 47.19 70.81
CA VAL A 494 -12.77 46.17 71.83
C VAL A 494 -13.74 46.30 73.00
N LYS A 495 -14.00 47.52 73.49
CA LYS A 495 -14.96 47.75 74.57
C LYS A 495 -16.39 47.36 74.20
N LYS A 496 -16.87 47.67 73.00
CA LYS A 496 -18.20 47.26 72.52
C LYS A 496 -18.33 45.75 72.38
N VAL A 497 -17.26 45.05 71.96
CA VAL A 497 -17.22 43.58 71.94
C VAL A 497 -17.29 43.06 73.38
N VAL A 498 -16.46 43.57 74.28
CA VAL A 498 -16.44 43.20 75.71
C VAL A 498 -17.81 43.44 76.35
N GLU A 499 -18.44 44.59 76.12
CA GLU A 499 -19.78 44.91 76.62
C GLU A 499 -20.83 43.94 76.10
N GLU A 500 -20.75 43.53 74.84
CA GLU A 500 -21.69 42.56 74.26
C GLU A 500 -21.51 41.15 74.85
N VAL A 501 -20.25 40.73 75.06
CA VAL A 501 -19.94 39.51 75.80
C VAL A 501 -20.52 39.61 77.22
N GLU A 502 -20.21 40.68 77.95
CA GLU A 502 -20.65 40.90 79.33
C GLU A 502 -22.16 40.96 79.49
N ASN A 503 -22.89 41.56 78.54
CA ASN A 503 -24.36 41.56 78.52
C ASN A 503 -24.95 40.15 78.42
N THR A 504 -24.21 39.21 77.84
CA THR A 504 -24.59 37.80 77.76
C THR A 504 -24.28 37.03 79.05
N LEU A 505 -23.33 37.55 79.86
CA LEU A 505 -22.79 36.88 81.04
C LEU A 505 -23.38 37.37 82.37
N ALA A 506 -23.89 38.62 82.47
CA ALA A 506 -24.19 39.32 83.72
C ALA A 506 -25.60 39.08 84.30
N LYS A 507 -25.69 38.82 85.62
CA LYS A 507 -26.93 38.42 86.35
C LYS A 507 -27.94 39.54 86.63
N ASN A 508 -27.53 40.81 86.59
CA ASN A 508 -28.38 41.99 86.81
C ASN A 508 -28.01 43.10 85.81
N THR A 509 -29.00 43.67 85.12
CA THR A 509 -28.84 44.71 84.08
C THR A 509 -28.53 46.11 84.64
N SER A 510 -28.62 46.31 85.96
CA SER A 510 -28.22 47.56 86.61
C SER A 510 -26.73 47.50 86.97
N LYS A 511 -25.87 48.07 86.11
CA LYS A 511 -24.42 48.25 86.34
C LYS A 511 -24.19 49.17 87.55
N SER A 512 -24.33 48.69 88.78
CA SER A 512 -23.82 49.41 89.96
C SER A 512 -22.30 49.36 89.92
N SER A 513 -21.68 50.53 89.93
CA SER A 513 -20.27 50.86 89.70
C SER A 513 -19.26 50.31 90.73
N GLY A 514 -19.45 49.09 91.22
CA GLY A 514 -18.70 48.58 92.39
C GLY A 514 -17.70 47.44 92.17
N LEU A 515 -18.06 46.34 91.49
CA LEU A 515 -17.40 45.05 91.81
C LEU A 515 -17.36 44.04 90.65
N TYR A 516 -16.82 44.40 89.47
CA TYR A 516 -16.41 43.39 88.48
C TYR A 516 -15.17 43.84 87.69
N TYR A 517 -14.33 42.88 87.29
CA TYR A 517 -13.03 43.11 86.64
C TYR A 517 -13.09 42.76 85.15
N SER A 518 -13.40 43.73 84.29
CA SER A 518 -13.46 43.54 82.82
C SER A 518 -12.11 43.59 82.11
N LEU A 519 -11.07 44.13 82.76
CA LEU A 519 -9.75 44.35 82.14
C LEU A 519 -9.16 43.08 81.51
N ASN A 520 -9.33 41.93 82.16
CA ASN A 520 -8.81 40.66 81.64
C ASN A 520 -9.57 40.17 80.39
N LEU A 521 -10.89 40.39 80.33
CA LEU A 521 -11.67 40.11 79.11
C LEU A 521 -11.31 41.09 78.00
N GLN A 522 -11.05 42.36 78.32
CA GLN A 522 -10.58 43.35 77.35
C GLN A 522 -9.25 42.94 76.72
N ILE A 523 -8.27 42.53 77.54
CA ILE A 523 -6.96 42.05 77.04
C ILE A 523 -7.13 40.77 76.22
N ALA A 524 -8.01 39.85 76.62
CA ALA A 524 -8.28 38.63 75.85
C ALA A 524 -8.89 38.95 74.47
N VAL A 525 -9.90 39.83 74.40
CA VAL A 525 -10.52 40.26 73.14
C VAL A 525 -9.52 40.98 72.24
N GLU A 526 -8.68 41.85 72.80
CA GLU A 526 -7.62 42.53 72.06
C GLU A 526 -6.62 41.53 71.46
N ALA A 527 -6.16 40.55 72.25
CA ALA A 527 -5.30 39.48 71.77
C ALA A 527 -5.96 38.64 70.66
N ILE A 528 -7.26 38.31 70.78
CA ILE A 528 -7.99 37.57 69.75
C ILE A 528 -8.04 38.35 68.43
N LEU A 529 -8.36 39.65 68.47
CA LEU A 529 -8.46 40.45 67.24
C LEU A 529 -7.10 40.66 66.57
N VAL A 530 -6.02 40.81 67.35
CA VAL A 530 -4.65 40.87 66.83
C VAL A 530 -4.24 39.55 66.19
N ALA A 531 -4.52 38.42 66.85
CA ALA A 531 -4.25 37.10 66.31
C ALA A 531 -5.08 36.81 65.05
N LEU A 532 -6.34 37.27 65.01
CA LEU A 532 -7.22 37.15 63.85
C LEU A 532 -6.70 37.96 62.66
N TYR A 533 -6.23 39.18 62.90
CA TYR A 533 -5.57 40.00 61.88
C TYR A 533 -4.32 39.32 61.34
N ALA A 534 -3.47 38.78 62.23
CA ALA A 534 -2.27 38.06 61.84
C ALA A 534 -2.58 36.80 61.01
N ALA A 535 -3.59 36.02 61.41
CA ALA A 535 -4.02 34.82 60.67
C ALA A 535 -4.54 35.16 59.27
N ALA A 536 -5.41 36.17 59.15
CA ALA A 536 -5.91 36.63 57.86
C ALA A 536 -4.75 37.14 56.97
N ARG A 537 -3.84 37.93 57.55
CA ARG A 537 -2.67 38.47 56.84
C ARG A 537 -1.74 37.38 56.34
N GLN A 538 -1.46 36.36 57.14
CA GLN A 538 -0.66 35.21 56.70
C GLN A 538 -1.29 34.53 55.47
N VAL A 539 -2.60 34.29 55.50
CA VAL A 539 -3.31 33.67 54.35
C VAL A 539 -3.26 34.56 53.12
N TYR A 540 -3.39 35.88 53.28
CA TYR A 540 -3.23 36.83 52.18
C TYR A 540 -1.82 36.76 51.55
N GLU A 541 -0.76 36.79 52.37
CA GLU A 541 0.63 36.73 51.91
C GLU A 541 0.93 35.39 51.20
N GLU A 542 0.39 34.27 51.71
CA GLU A 542 0.49 32.96 51.04
C GLU A 542 -0.21 32.96 49.66
N LEU A 543 -1.39 33.59 49.53
CA LEU A 543 -2.10 33.71 48.24
C LEU A 543 -1.45 34.71 47.28
N GLU A 544 -0.84 35.76 47.81
CA GLU A 544 -0.08 36.75 47.05
C GLU A 544 1.11 36.09 46.36
N TRP A 545 1.80 35.15 47.03
CA TRP A 545 2.91 34.39 46.43
C TRP A 545 2.51 33.61 45.16
N PHE A 546 1.27 33.16 45.04
CA PHE A 546 0.80 32.45 43.84
C PHE A 546 0.45 33.36 42.65
N THR A 547 0.32 34.68 42.88
CA THR A 547 -0.27 35.62 41.92
C THR A 547 0.54 36.89 41.68
N SER A 548 1.64 37.10 42.41
CA SER A 548 2.45 38.32 42.34
C SER A 548 3.54 38.25 41.27
N ASP A 549 3.74 39.37 40.57
CA ASP A 549 4.86 39.59 39.64
C ASP A 549 6.05 40.30 40.32
N ASP A 550 5.86 40.79 41.55
CA ASP A 550 6.86 41.60 42.29
C ASP A 550 7.97 40.75 42.93
N HIS A 551 7.78 39.43 42.96
CA HIS A 551 8.82 38.46 43.31
C HIS A 551 9.32 37.86 42.01
N SER A 552 10.53 38.25 41.59
CA SER A 552 11.20 38.00 40.30
C SER A 552 11.23 36.56 39.78
N ASP A 553 10.63 35.60 40.47
CA ASP A 553 10.95 34.19 40.33
C ASP A 553 9.84 33.37 39.68
N TYR A 554 8.54 33.65 39.87
CA TYR A 554 7.46 32.90 39.20
C TYR A 554 6.05 33.40 39.59
N ASN A 555 5.20 33.72 38.60
CA ASN A 555 3.75 33.81 38.81
C ASN A 555 3.12 32.44 38.53
N PHE A 556 2.62 31.75 39.56
CA PHE A 556 2.11 30.39 39.42
C PHE A 556 0.83 30.32 38.58
N GLY A 557 -0.12 31.22 38.83
CA GLY A 557 -1.40 31.21 38.10
C GLY A 557 -1.22 31.46 36.61
N GLU A 558 -0.46 32.51 36.25
CA GLU A 558 -0.15 32.81 34.86
C GLU A 558 0.75 31.74 34.22
N GLY A 559 1.72 31.22 34.98
CA GLY A 559 2.64 30.18 34.53
C GLY A 559 1.91 28.90 34.09
N VAL A 560 0.92 28.44 34.85
CA VAL A 560 0.11 27.27 34.49
C VAL A 560 -0.77 27.56 33.28
N GLU A 561 -1.38 28.74 33.18
CA GLU A 561 -2.18 29.12 32.01
C GLU A 561 -1.35 29.22 30.74
N ASN A 562 -0.13 29.76 30.82
CA ASN A 562 0.79 29.82 29.70
C ASN A 562 1.26 28.42 29.29
N ALA A 563 1.50 27.51 30.24
CA ALA A 563 1.77 26.10 29.95
C ALA A 563 0.59 25.41 29.23
N ILE A 564 -0.66 25.71 29.61
CA ILE A 564 -1.86 25.22 28.92
C ILE A 564 -1.90 25.74 27.48
N LYS A 565 -1.63 27.03 27.25
CA LYS A 565 -1.57 27.60 25.89
C LYS A 565 -0.48 26.95 25.05
N ASP A 566 0.71 26.75 25.62
CA ASP A 566 1.83 26.17 24.91
C ASP A 566 1.59 24.72 24.49
N ILE A 567 0.96 23.92 25.37
CA ILE A 567 0.64 22.53 25.05
C ILE A 567 -0.49 22.43 24.02
N GLN A 568 -1.50 23.31 24.08
CA GLN A 568 -2.55 23.40 23.06
C GLN A 568 -2.00 23.81 21.69
N ALA A 569 -0.94 24.63 21.65
CA ALA A 569 -0.29 25.03 20.40
C ALA A 569 0.67 23.95 19.84
N LEU A 570 0.99 22.90 20.60
CA LEU A 570 2.04 21.95 20.26
C LEU A 570 1.77 21.21 18.94
N GLY A 571 0.55 20.72 18.73
CA GLY A 571 0.18 20.02 17.50
C GLY A 571 0.35 20.91 16.26
N GLY A 572 -0.06 22.18 16.36
CA GLY A 572 0.14 23.19 15.31
C GLY A 572 1.61 23.50 15.05
N LYS A 573 2.43 23.67 16.10
CA LYS A 573 3.87 23.91 15.98
C LYS A 573 4.58 22.74 15.28
N ILE A 574 4.24 21.50 15.59
CA ILE A 574 4.79 20.29 14.93
C ILE A 574 4.39 20.23 13.46
N LYS A 575 3.12 20.53 13.14
CA LYS A 575 2.65 20.59 11.76
C LYS A 575 3.43 21.62 10.96
N SER A 576 3.52 22.87 11.44
CA SER A 576 4.28 23.92 10.76
C SER A 576 5.75 23.55 10.56
N ALA A 577 6.41 22.94 11.55
CA ALA A 577 7.79 22.48 11.42
C ALA A 577 7.99 21.47 10.26
N LEU A 578 6.98 20.65 9.93
CA LEU A 578 7.03 19.68 8.84
C LEU A 578 6.52 20.25 7.51
N SER A 579 5.42 21.00 7.53
CA SER A 579 4.71 21.46 6.33
C SER A 579 5.39 22.67 5.70
N ASP A 580 5.80 23.64 6.50
CA ASP A 580 6.22 24.93 6.00
C ASP A 580 7.62 24.83 5.38
N PRO A 581 7.80 25.26 4.12
CA PRO A 581 9.14 25.38 3.56
C PRO A 581 9.86 26.55 4.23
N ALA A 582 11.17 26.44 4.43
CA ALA A 582 11.95 27.58 4.92
C ALA A 582 11.78 28.79 3.99
N LEU A 583 11.62 29.96 4.60
CA LEU A 583 11.75 31.23 3.88
C LEU A 583 13.17 31.31 3.30
N SER A 584 13.34 31.99 2.16
CA SER A 584 14.58 32.02 1.36
C SER A 584 15.86 32.45 2.10
N SER A 585 15.74 33.00 3.31
CA SER A 585 16.83 33.40 4.20
C SER A 585 16.75 32.82 5.62
N GLY A 586 15.82 31.89 5.87
CA GLY A 586 15.62 31.27 7.18
C GLY A 586 16.40 29.95 7.37
N PRO A 587 16.56 29.48 8.62
CA PRO A 587 17.08 28.15 8.90
C PRO A 587 16.15 27.06 8.31
N SER A 588 16.73 25.92 7.90
CA SER A 588 15.95 24.81 7.33
C SER A 588 14.90 24.29 8.32
N THR A 589 13.68 24.07 7.83
CA THR A 589 12.62 23.47 8.67
C THR A 589 12.87 21.98 8.86
N LEU A 590 12.13 21.36 9.80
CA LEU A 590 12.21 19.91 9.98
C LEU A 590 11.82 19.18 8.69
N GLY A 591 10.78 19.65 8.00
CA GLY A 591 10.38 19.14 6.68
C GLY A 591 11.49 19.25 5.63
N ASP A 592 12.20 20.38 5.58
CA ASP A 592 13.34 20.55 4.66
C ASP A 592 14.45 19.54 4.97
N ASN A 593 14.83 19.39 6.23
CA ASN A 593 15.89 18.47 6.65
C ASN A 593 15.56 17.01 6.32
N VAL A 594 14.31 16.59 6.55
CA VAL A 594 13.82 15.26 6.18
C VAL A 594 13.90 15.06 4.66
N MET A 595 13.45 16.04 3.88
CA MET A 595 13.45 15.94 2.42
C MET A 595 14.85 15.96 1.82
N VAL A 596 15.80 16.69 2.42
CA VAL A 596 17.22 16.66 2.01
C VAL A 596 17.77 15.24 2.13
N GLU A 597 17.53 14.55 3.24
CA GLU A 597 18.01 13.17 3.43
C GLU A 597 17.30 12.16 2.53
N ILE A 598 15.99 12.30 2.33
CA ILE A 598 15.23 11.46 1.37
C ILE A 598 15.81 11.63 -0.04
N ASN A 599 15.99 12.88 -0.47
CA ASN A 599 16.51 13.19 -1.80
C ASN A 599 17.92 12.64 -1.99
N ARG A 600 18.78 12.78 -0.97
CA ARG A 600 20.14 12.22 -0.98
C ARG A 600 20.11 10.70 -1.14
N LYS A 601 19.35 9.97 -0.31
CA LYS A 601 19.24 8.51 -0.39
C LYS A 601 18.69 8.02 -1.72
N LEU A 602 17.69 8.71 -2.29
CA LEU A 602 17.14 8.37 -3.60
C LEU A 602 18.15 8.61 -4.72
N ASN A 603 18.89 9.72 -4.68
CA ASN A 603 19.95 10.00 -5.64
C ASN A 603 21.10 8.99 -5.54
N ASP A 604 21.49 8.57 -4.34
CA ASP A 604 22.53 7.56 -4.12
C ASP A 604 22.12 6.19 -4.73
N LYS A 605 20.82 5.88 -4.75
CA LYS A 605 20.30 4.63 -5.30
C LYS A 605 20.03 4.66 -6.80
N ILE A 606 19.39 5.71 -7.31
CA ILE A 606 18.94 5.78 -8.71
C ILE A 606 19.91 6.59 -9.60
N GLY A 607 20.63 7.54 -9.01
CA GLY A 607 21.54 8.43 -9.72
C GLY A 607 21.20 9.90 -9.57
N ASN A 608 22.18 10.76 -9.89
CA ASN A 608 21.99 12.20 -10.01
C ASN A 608 21.62 12.58 -11.43
N ASP A 609 21.15 13.81 -11.62
CA ASP A 609 20.92 14.34 -12.97
C ASP A 609 22.23 14.42 -13.75
N GLU A 610 22.21 13.92 -14.99
CA GLU A 610 23.39 13.94 -15.84
C GLU A 610 23.65 15.37 -16.33
N LYS A 611 24.82 15.91 -15.96
CA LYS A 611 25.22 17.26 -16.35
C LYS A 611 25.66 17.30 -17.82
N GLY A 612 25.22 18.33 -18.54
CA GLY A 612 25.65 18.60 -19.93
C GLY A 612 25.04 17.68 -20.98
N SER A 613 23.99 16.94 -20.64
CA SER A 613 23.26 16.04 -21.55
C SER A 613 21.91 16.66 -21.93
N PRO A 614 21.59 16.80 -23.23
CA PRO A 614 20.29 17.32 -23.67
C PRO A 614 19.13 16.33 -23.40
N SER A 615 19.43 15.06 -23.09
CA SER A 615 18.44 13.98 -22.98
C SER A 615 17.66 13.92 -21.66
N ASN A 616 17.93 14.83 -20.70
CA ASN A 616 17.26 14.90 -19.40
C ASN A 616 17.14 13.53 -18.70
N ARG A 617 18.29 12.90 -18.40
CA ARG A 617 18.38 11.52 -17.88
C ARG A 617 19.26 11.44 -16.62
N VAL A 618 19.23 10.33 -15.90
CA VAL A 618 20.11 10.10 -14.73
C VAL A 618 21.49 9.53 -15.12
N THR A 619 22.51 9.94 -14.37
CA THR A 619 23.79 9.23 -14.29
C THR A 619 23.66 8.06 -13.32
N LEU A 620 23.68 6.84 -13.84
CA LEU A 620 23.52 5.63 -13.02
C LEU A 620 24.73 5.40 -12.09
N PRO A 621 24.51 5.16 -10.77
CA PRO A 621 25.57 4.77 -9.85
C PRO A 621 26.14 3.40 -10.22
N THR A 622 27.46 3.31 -10.37
CA THR A 622 28.14 2.08 -10.79
C THR A 622 27.87 0.92 -9.83
N ASP A 623 27.86 1.17 -8.52
CA ASP A 623 27.67 0.10 -7.52
C ASP A 623 26.27 -0.53 -7.58
N THR A 624 25.24 0.24 -7.95
CA THR A 624 23.85 -0.23 -8.05
C THR A 624 23.55 -0.85 -9.42
N PHE A 625 24.07 -0.25 -10.49
CA PHE A 625 23.73 -0.61 -11.87
C PHE A 625 24.88 -1.26 -12.63
N ASN A 626 25.87 -1.85 -11.95
CA ASN A 626 27.03 -2.48 -12.57
C ASN A 626 26.64 -3.49 -13.67
N GLY A 627 25.68 -4.37 -13.39
CA GLY A 627 25.21 -5.37 -14.37
C GLY A 627 24.62 -4.74 -15.64
N TYR A 628 23.87 -3.65 -15.49
CA TYR A 628 23.32 -2.90 -16.62
C TYR A 628 24.43 -2.19 -17.40
N LEU A 629 25.32 -1.47 -16.71
CA LEU A 629 26.44 -0.75 -17.32
C LEU A 629 27.43 -1.69 -18.03
N ASN A 630 27.60 -2.92 -17.55
CA ASN A 630 28.39 -3.94 -18.25
C ASN A 630 27.73 -4.40 -19.56
N SER A 631 26.41 -4.27 -19.68
CA SER A 631 25.65 -4.64 -20.88
C SER A 631 25.66 -3.50 -21.90
N VAL A 632 25.37 -2.27 -21.45
CA VAL A 632 25.36 -1.04 -22.26
C VAL A 632 25.89 0.12 -21.41
N ASN A 633 26.89 0.83 -21.90
CA ASN A 633 27.46 2.00 -21.23
C ASN A 633 27.60 3.19 -22.18
N THR A 634 26.80 4.23 -21.93
CA THR A 634 26.83 5.48 -22.69
C THR A 634 27.47 6.64 -21.92
N THR A 635 28.05 6.41 -20.74
CA THR A 635 28.58 7.49 -19.88
C THR A 635 29.75 8.26 -20.47
N GLY A 636 30.48 7.67 -21.43
CA GLY A 636 31.53 8.34 -22.18
C GLY A 636 31.05 9.19 -23.36
N LEU A 637 29.79 9.07 -23.76
CA LEU A 637 29.24 9.80 -24.91
C LEU A 637 28.85 11.23 -24.50
N ARG A 638 29.43 12.24 -25.15
CA ARG A 638 29.16 13.66 -24.91
C ARG A 638 28.63 14.33 -26.17
N GLY A 639 27.54 15.09 -26.03
CA GLY A 639 26.87 15.77 -27.15
C GLY A 639 25.75 14.95 -27.79
N SER A 640 24.84 15.62 -28.51
CA SER A 640 23.68 15.00 -29.16
C SER A 640 24.06 13.99 -30.24
N ASP A 641 25.22 14.18 -30.88
CA ASP A 641 25.62 13.47 -32.09
C ASP A 641 26.58 12.29 -31.79
N ALA A 642 26.93 12.09 -30.51
CA ALA A 642 27.81 11.00 -30.09
C ALA A 642 27.06 9.66 -30.18
N ALA A 643 27.50 8.78 -31.10
CA ALA A 643 26.90 7.47 -31.34
C ALA A 643 27.74 6.34 -30.73
N LEU A 644 27.06 5.23 -30.39
CA LEU A 644 27.74 3.98 -30.07
C LEU A 644 28.41 3.43 -31.34
N GLN A 645 29.63 2.93 -31.20
CA GLN A 645 30.43 2.37 -32.30
C GLN A 645 30.75 0.89 -32.08
N GLY A 646 30.39 0.33 -30.93
CA GLY A 646 30.72 -1.02 -30.48
C GLY A 646 32.12 -1.16 -29.91
N ASN A 647 32.65 -0.09 -29.32
CA ASN A 647 33.96 -0.12 -28.67
C ASN A 647 33.93 -0.91 -27.35
N PRO A 648 35.06 -1.50 -26.89
CA PRO A 648 35.10 -2.30 -25.66
C PRO A 648 34.56 -1.61 -24.39
N GLY A 649 34.62 -0.28 -24.31
CA GLY A 649 34.10 0.50 -23.18
C GLY A 649 32.59 0.76 -23.19
N GLU A 650 31.90 0.41 -24.28
CA GLU A 650 30.47 0.69 -24.49
C GLU A 650 29.54 -0.43 -23.97
N GLY A 651 30.11 -1.51 -23.43
CA GLY A 651 29.38 -2.66 -22.91
C GLY A 651 29.30 -3.83 -23.88
N LYS A 652 28.88 -4.99 -23.36
CA LYS A 652 28.89 -6.25 -24.12
C LYS A 652 27.96 -6.24 -25.34
N LEU A 653 26.81 -5.58 -25.26
CA LEU A 653 25.83 -5.59 -26.34
C LEU A 653 26.30 -4.76 -27.55
N PRO A 654 26.75 -3.50 -27.41
CA PRO A 654 27.32 -2.75 -28.53
C PRO A 654 28.51 -3.47 -29.18
N VAL A 655 29.40 -4.07 -28.38
CA VAL A 655 30.53 -4.86 -28.89
C VAL A 655 30.05 -6.05 -29.71
N ALA A 656 29.09 -6.83 -29.23
CA ALA A 656 28.56 -7.99 -29.94
C ALA A 656 27.85 -7.59 -31.26
N ILE A 657 27.13 -6.46 -31.27
CA ILE A 657 26.50 -5.93 -32.49
C ILE A 657 27.57 -5.57 -33.53
N LYS A 658 28.66 -4.91 -33.11
CA LYS A 658 29.77 -4.56 -34.01
C LYS A 658 30.55 -5.77 -34.53
N GLN A 659 30.61 -6.85 -33.76
CA GLN A 659 31.23 -8.12 -34.21
C GLN A 659 30.54 -8.72 -35.45
N ILE A 660 29.23 -8.46 -35.66
CA ILE A 660 28.51 -8.91 -36.87
C ILE A 660 29.12 -8.28 -38.13
N GLU A 661 29.31 -6.96 -38.10
CA GLU A 661 29.98 -6.21 -39.18
C GLU A 661 31.41 -6.70 -39.39
N GLN A 662 32.18 -6.83 -38.29
CA GLN A 662 33.56 -7.29 -38.37
C GLN A 662 33.67 -8.68 -38.98
N THR A 663 32.76 -9.60 -38.64
CA THR A 663 32.73 -10.96 -39.17
C THR A 663 32.48 -10.98 -40.68
N ILE A 664 31.52 -10.19 -41.18
CA ILE A 664 31.25 -10.11 -42.62
C ILE A 664 32.42 -9.47 -43.38
N ASN A 665 33.09 -8.49 -42.77
CA ASN A 665 34.12 -7.68 -43.42
C ASN A 665 35.54 -8.27 -43.34
N HIS A 666 35.85 -9.14 -42.37
CA HIS A 666 37.21 -9.61 -42.09
C HIS A 666 37.36 -11.15 -42.01
N ASN A 667 36.32 -11.92 -42.36
CA ASN A 667 36.39 -13.38 -42.42
C ASN A 667 36.46 -13.86 -43.88
N GLU A 668 37.43 -14.74 -44.17
CA GLU A 668 37.69 -15.29 -45.51
C GLU A 668 36.54 -16.10 -46.10
N THR A 669 35.66 -16.61 -45.24
CA THR A 669 34.49 -17.40 -45.64
C THR A 669 33.32 -16.54 -46.13
N TYR A 670 33.33 -15.23 -45.83
CA TYR A 670 32.23 -14.30 -46.15
C TYR A 670 32.62 -13.28 -47.24
N LEU A 671 32.32 -12.00 -47.03
CA LEU A 671 32.35 -10.95 -48.06
C LEU A 671 33.59 -10.06 -47.97
N GLN A 672 34.65 -10.51 -47.29
CA GLN A 672 35.88 -9.73 -47.13
C GLN A 672 36.53 -9.36 -48.48
N HIS A 673 36.45 -10.27 -49.46
CA HIS A 673 37.09 -10.13 -50.77
C HIS A 673 36.27 -9.32 -51.77
N VAL A 674 35.00 -9.02 -51.49
CA VAL A 674 34.16 -8.19 -52.37
C VAL A 674 34.39 -6.71 -52.03
N VAL A 675 34.93 -5.97 -52.99
CA VAL A 675 35.38 -4.57 -52.81
C VAL A 675 34.68 -3.61 -53.76
N LYS A 676 34.61 -2.31 -53.43
CA LYS A 676 33.99 -1.31 -54.31
C LYS A 676 34.88 -0.88 -55.48
N ASP A 677 36.19 -1.07 -55.32
CA ASP A 677 37.21 -0.51 -56.21
C ASP A 677 37.35 -1.28 -57.53
N THR A 678 38.01 -0.63 -58.50
CA THR A 678 38.60 -1.25 -59.70
C THR A 678 40.01 -1.78 -59.40
N SER A 679 40.45 -2.82 -60.10
CA SER A 679 41.78 -3.43 -59.85
C SER A 679 42.96 -2.61 -60.37
N ASN A 680 42.72 -1.63 -61.25
CA ASN A 680 43.73 -0.74 -61.87
C ASN A 680 44.93 -1.47 -62.53
N SER A 681 44.71 -2.72 -62.96
CA SER A 681 45.69 -3.61 -63.61
C SER A 681 45.28 -3.93 -65.06
N GLY A 682 46.20 -4.29 -65.96
CA GLY A 682 45.86 -4.76 -67.31
C GLY A 682 45.23 -6.16 -67.35
N ASP A 683 45.56 -7.01 -66.36
CA ASP A 683 45.07 -8.39 -66.22
C ASP A 683 44.43 -8.64 -64.85
N VAL A 684 43.80 -9.82 -64.67
CA VAL A 684 43.20 -10.25 -63.40
C VAL A 684 44.25 -10.29 -62.30
N LYS A 685 43.99 -9.60 -61.18
CA LYS A 685 44.90 -9.53 -60.03
C LYS A 685 44.86 -10.82 -59.21
N SER A 686 46.00 -11.22 -58.63
CA SER A 686 46.14 -12.45 -57.84
C SER A 686 45.86 -12.27 -56.34
N ASP A 687 45.27 -11.15 -55.91
CA ASP A 687 45.02 -10.81 -54.49
C ASP A 687 43.67 -11.30 -53.96
N LEU A 688 43.04 -12.26 -54.64
CA LEU A 688 41.76 -12.92 -54.31
C LEU A 688 40.55 -11.97 -54.22
N LYS A 689 40.72 -10.67 -54.52
CA LYS A 689 39.65 -9.67 -54.45
C LYS A 689 38.79 -9.66 -55.70
N PHE A 690 37.49 -9.52 -55.50
CA PHE A 690 36.51 -9.33 -56.57
C PHE A 690 36.26 -7.83 -56.77
N TYR A 691 37.14 -7.18 -57.53
CA TYR A 691 37.00 -5.81 -58.02
C TYR A 691 35.85 -5.67 -59.03
N THR A 692 35.41 -4.43 -59.28
CA THR A 692 34.33 -4.12 -60.24
C THR A 692 34.64 -4.56 -61.67
N ASP A 693 35.92 -4.69 -62.03
CA ASP A 693 36.39 -5.06 -63.37
C ASP A 693 36.92 -6.52 -63.47
N THR A 694 36.72 -7.34 -62.44
CA THR A 694 37.28 -8.71 -62.37
C THR A 694 36.74 -9.63 -63.47
N PHE A 695 35.41 -9.68 -63.64
CA PHE A 695 34.79 -10.59 -64.61
C PHE A 695 34.91 -10.09 -66.05
N GLU A 696 35.04 -8.79 -66.26
CA GLU A 696 35.40 -8.20 -67.54
C GLU A 696 36.77 -8.69 -68.03
N LYS A 697 37.77 -8.72 -67.15
CA LYS A 697 39.12 -9.19 -67.50
C LYS A 697 39.19 -10.70 -67.71
N LEU A 698 38.43 -11.47 -66.94
CA LEU A 698 38.28 -12.91 -67.17
C LEU A 698 37.64 -13.17 -68.55
N PHE A 699 36.62 -12.40 -68.92
CA PHE A 699 36.02 -12.46 -70.25
C PHE A 699 37.01 -12.13 -71.37
N ASP A 700 37.81 -11.08 -71.22
CA ASP A 700 38.85 -10.74 -72.20
C ASP A 700 39.93 -11.83 -72.33
N THR A 701 40.24 -12.52 -71.24
CA THR A 701 41.17 -13.66 -71.24
C THR A 701 40.60 -14.84 -72.03
N VAL A 702 39.33 -15.18 -71.84
CA VAL A 702 38.63 -16.20 -72.64
C VAL A 702 38.62 -15.82 -74.13
N LYS A 703 38.38 -14.55 -74.45
CA LYS A 703 38.40 -14.03 -75.83
C LYS A 703 39.78 -14.14 -76.47
N ARG A 704 40.86 -13.88 -75.74
CA ARG A 704 42.25 -14.07 -76.20
C ARG A 704 42.56 -15.56 -76.44
N ALA A 705 42.26 -16.43 -75.49
CA ALA A 705 42.51 -17.87 -75.61
C ALA A 705 41.77 -18.51 -76.80
N LEU A 706 40.53 -18.07 -77.06
CA LEU A 706 39.74 -18.54 -78.20
C LEU A 706 40.34 -18.13 -79.55
N ASN A 707 40.98 -16.95 -79.64
CA ASN A 707 41.70 -16.54 -80.86
C ASN A 707 42.90 -17.44 -81.14
N VAL A 708 43.70 -17.74 -80.11
CA VAL A 708 44.86 -18.63 -80.22
C VAL A 708 44.47 -20.04 -80.67
N LEU A 709 43.34 -20.56 -80.17
CA LEU A 709 42.81 -21.85 -80.59
C LEU A 709 42.38 -21.85 -82.07
N CYS A 710 41.74 -20.77 -82.55
CA CYS A 710 41.39 -20.63 -83.96
C CYS A 710 42.62 -20.60 -84.88
N GLU A 711 43.70 -19.93 -84.47
CA GLU A 711 44.98 -19.90 -85.19
C GLU A 711 45.68 -21.28 -85.22
N ALA A 712 45.54 -22.08 -84.17
CA ALA A 712 46.09 -23.45 -84.13
C ALA A 712 45.35 -24.43 -85.06
N VAL A 713 44.03 -24.25 -85.23
CA VAL A 713 43.22 -25.03 -86.18
C VAL A 713 43.54 -24.66 -87.63
N GLU A 714 43.86 -23.39 -87.92
CA GLU A 714 44.39 -22.97 -89.23
C GLU A 714 45.72 -23.65 -89.60
N LYS A 715 46.55 -24.01 -88.61
CA LYS A 715 47.82 -24.74 -88.81
C LYS A 715 47.65 -26.23 -89.12
N ILE A 716 46.63 -26.89 -88.57
CA ILE A 716 46.38 -28.33 -88.77
C ILE A 716 45.65 -28.59 -90.11
N ALA A 717 44.93 -27.60 -90.63
CA ALA A 717 44.30 -27.63 -91.96
C ALA A 717 45.23 -27.16 -93.11
N GLY A 718 46.55 -27.25 -92.91
CA GLY A 718 47.57 -26.47 -93.63
C GLY A 718 47.42 -26.39 -95.15
N LYS A 719 47.45 -25.15 -95.66
CA LYS A 719 48.20 -24.82 -96.87
C LYS A 719 49.69 -25.01 -96.56
N GLY A 720 50.33 -25.92 -97.27
CA GLY A 720 51.78 -26.09 -97.37
C GLY A 720 52.06 -27.02 -98.56
N ASP A 721 52.98 -26.62 -99.44
CA ASP A 721 53.22 -27.24 -100.76
C ASP A 721 53.86 -28.64 -100.75
N ASP A 722 53.91 -29.34 -99.62
CA ASP A 722 54.48 -30.69 -99.52
C ASP A 722 53.48 -31.64 -98.86
N ALA A 723 52.78 -32.40 -99.70
CA ALA A 723 51.90 -33.49 -99.26
C ALA A 723 52.73 -34.78 -99.10
N GLU A 724 52.95 -35.21 -97.85
CA GLU A 724 53.17 -36.62 -97.54
C GLU A 724 52.24 -37.10 -96.41
N ASP A 725 51.69 -38.29 -96.68
CA ASP A 725 51.01 -39.29 -95.87
C ASP A 725 50.53 -38.91 -94.45
N GLY A 726 49.20 -38.79 -94.27
CA GLY A 726 48.59 -38.59 -92.95
C GLY A 726 47.26 -37.83 -92.88
N THR A 727 46.52 -37.67 -93.98
CA THR A 727 45.26 -36.89 -93.97
C THR A 727 44.04 -37.71 -93.54
N LEU A 728 43.13 -37.06 -92.81
CA LEU A 728 41.88 -37.59 -92.20
C LEU A 728 40.94 -38.33 -93.18
N LYS A 729 41.17 -38.18 -94.49
CA LYS A 729 40.40 -38.82 -95.55
C LYS A 729 40.65 -40.33 -95.64
N HIS A 730 41.87 -40.81 -95.34
CA HIS A 730 42.21 -42.22 -95.54
C HIS A 730 41.68 -43.15 -94.42
N VAL A 731 41.53 -42.63 -93.19
CA VAL A 731 41.03 -43.41 -92.04
C VAL A 731 39.52 -43.69 -92.12
N LEU A 732 38.76 -42.81 -92.77
CA LEU A 732 37.30 -42.94 -92.90
C LEU A 732 36.86 -43.97 -93.95
N GLU A 733 37.69 -44.26 -94.95
CA GLU A 733 37.38 -45.26 -95.98
C GLU A 733 37.49 -46.70 -95.42
N THR A 734 38.37 -46.95 -94.45
CA THR A 734 38.60 -48.31 -93.89
C THR A 734 37.53 -48.77 -92.89
N PHE A 735 36.82 -47.85 -92.22
CA PHE A 735 35.81 -48.21 -91.21
C PHE A 735 34.44 -48.55 -91.81
N CYS A 736 34.16 -48.09 -93.03
CA CYS A 736 32.87 -48.28 -93.71
C CYS A 736 32.65 -49.74 -94.15
N ASP A 737 33.71 -50.47 -94.46
CA ASP A 737 33.62 -51.86 -94.93
C ASP A 737 33.45 -52.91 -93.82
N GLN A 738 33.73 -52.58 -92.54
CA GLN A 738 33.76 -53.58 -91.46
C GLN A 738 32.60 -53.52 -90.44
N ALA A 739 31.83 -52.43 -90.34
CA ALA A 739 30.88 -52.26 -89.22
C ALA A 739 29.38 -52.36 -89.55
N VAL A 740 28.94 -52.19 -90.82
CA VAL A 740 27.51 -51.94 -91.09
C VAL A 740 26.72 -53.14 -91.67
N LYS A 741 27.39 -54.24 -92.07
CA LYS A 741 26.68 -55.47 -92.50
C LYS A 741 26.72 -56.54 -91.42
N GLY A 742 25.96 -56.36 -90.33
CA GLY A 742 25.76 -57.41 -89.34
C GLY A 742 24.80 -57.05 -88.20
N ILE A 743 23.57 -57.57 -88.29
CA ILE A 743 22.63 -57.93 -87.20
C ILE A 743 22.49 -56.90 -86.05
N ASN A 744 21.47 -56.03 -86.08
CA ASN A 744 20.72 -55.59 -84.88
C ASN A 744 19.52 -54.63 -85.12
N ALA A 745 19.03 -54.47 -86.35
CA ALA A 745 17.90 -53.57 -86.64
C ALA A 745 16.57 -53.94 -85.92
N ASN A 746 16.39 -55.21 -85.52
CA ASN A 746 15.13 -55.65 -84.89
C ASN A 746 15.08 -55.47 -83.36
N GLN A 747 16.19 -55.16 -82.67
CA GLN A 747 16.22 -54.93 -81.22
C GLN A 747 15.99 -53.45 -80.85
N LEU A 748 16.50 -52.51 -81.65
CA LEU A 748 16.36 -51.07 -81.44
C LEU A 748 14.91 -50.58 -81.57
N THR A 749 14.14 -51.15 -82.51
CA THR A 749 12.72 -50.82 -82.72
C THR A 749 11.85 -51.26 -81.54
N LYS A 750 12.24 -52.33 -80.82
CA LYS A 750 11.52 -52.79 -79.61
C LYS A 750 11.78 -51.86 -78.40
N ILE A 751 13.04 -51.47 -78.19
CA ILE A 751 13.44 -50.52 -77.13
C ILE A 751 12.75 -49.16 -77.31
N LEU A 752 12.60 -48.70 -78.56
CA LEU A 752 11.89 -47.45 -78.87
C LEU A 752 10.41 -47.49 -78.46
N ASN A 753 9.74 -48.61 -78.70
CA ASN A 753 8.33 -48.79 -78.34
C ASN A 753 8.13 -48.92 -76.82
N ASP A 754 9.01 -49.64 -76.12
CA ASP A 754 8.95 -49.80 -74.67
C ASP A 754 9.22 -48.47 -73.92
N LEU A 755 10.16 -47.65 -74.39
CA LEU A 755 10.43 -46.31 -73.84
C LEU A 755 9.29 -45.32 -74.11
N THR A 756 8.66 -45.41 -75.29
CA THR A 756 7.50 -44.57 -75.62
C THR A 756 6.28 -44.91 -74.74
N HIS A 757 6.08 -46.19 -74.40
CA HIS A 757 5.03 -46.61 -73.46
C HIS A 757 5.30 -46.17 -72.01
N LEU A 758 6.55 -46.29 -71.54
CA LEU A 758 6.97 -45.83 -70.19
C LEU A 758 6.75 -44.32 -70.01
N MET A 759 7.03 -43.52 -71.05
CA MET A 759 6.78 -42.07 -71.05
C MET A 759 5.29 -41.71 -71.03
N GLY A 760 4.47 -42.41 -71.83
CA GLY A 760 3.07 -42.03 -72.05
C GLY A 760 2.11 -42.41 -70.92
N ARG A 761 2.48 -43.34 -70.03
CA ARG A 761 1.59 -43.85 -68.99
C ARG A 761 2.20 -43.72 -67.59
N ASP A 762 3.33 -44.37 -67.33
CA ASP A 762 3.81 -44.54 -65.95
C ASP A 762 4.43 -43.27 -65.35
N VAL A 763 5.24 -42.53 -66.12
CA VAL A 763 5.88 -41.29 -65.64
C VAL A 763 4.87 -40.15 -65.51
N VAL A 764 3.94 -40.01 -66.47
CA VAL A 764 2.90 -38.97 -66.45
C VAL A 764 1.96 -39.15 -65.26
N THR A 765 1.50 -40.37 -64.98
CA THR A 765 0.62 -40.64 -63.83
C THR A 765 1.29 -40.30 -62.49
N VAL A 766 2.61 -40.54 -62.35
CA VAL A 766 3.34 -40.18 -61.12
C VAL A 766 3.57 -38.67 -61.00
N ILE A 767 3.82 -37.96 -62.11
CA ILE A 767 3.89 -36.49 -62.13
C ILE A 767 2.54 -35.86 -61.74
N GLU A 768 1.43 -36.40 -62.25
CA GLU A 768 0.07 -35.96 -61.92
C GLU A 768 -0.25 -36.23 -60.44
N ALA A 769 0.12 -37.39 -59.90
CA ALA A 769 -0.04 -37.71 -58.47
C ALA A 769 0.79 -36.76 -57.58
N ALA A 770 2.04 -36.48 -57.93
CA ALA A 770 2.86 -35.50 -57.21
C ALA A 770 2.25 -34.09 -57.27
N ASN A 771 1.67 -33.69 -58.40
CA ASN A 771 0.98 -32.42 -58.56
C ASN A 771 -0.32 -32.35 -57.73
N SER A 772 -1.11 -33.44 -57.69
CA SER A 772 -2.31 -33.55 -56.84
C SER A 772 -1.95 -33.37 -55.36
N PHE A 773 -0.88 -34.02 -54.91
CA PHE A 773 -0.39 -33.87 -53.54
C PHE A 773 -0.02 -32.41 -53.21
N ILE A 774 0.78 -31.76 -54.06
CA ILE A 774 1.24 -30.38 -53.85
C ILE A 774 0.08 -29.38 -53.81
N THR A 775 -0.87 -29.51 -54.75
CA THR A 775 -1.91 -28.50 -54.99
C THR A 775 -3.14 -28.66 -54.12
N LYS A 776 -3.46 -29.88 -53.66
CA LYS A 776 -4.72 -30.18 -52.97
C LYS A 776 -4.55 -30.99 -51.71
N GLU A 777 -3.95 -32.18 -51.80
CA GLU A 777 -4.00 -33.17 -50.71
C GLU A 777 -3.19 -32.73 -49.49
N ALA A 778 -2.03 -32.12 -49.68
CA ALA A 778 -1.19 -31.61 -48.59
C ALA A 778 -1.97 -30.62 -47.70
N SER A 779 -2.68 -29.66 -48.29
CA SER A 779 -3.48 -28.68 -47.57
C SER A 779 -4.71 -29.30 -46.90
N GLN A 780 -5.30 -30.33 -47.52
CA GLN A 780 -6.41 -31.09 -46.94
C GLN A 780 -5.96 -31.87 -45.68
N PHE A 781 -4.82 -32.55 -45.76
CA PHE A 781 -4.25 -33.29 -44.61
C PHE A 781 -3.80 -32.36 -43.49
N GLU A 782 -3.24 -31.19 -43.82
CA GLU A 782 -2.93 -30.13 -42.85
C GLU A 782 -4.18 -29.73 -42.06
N GLY A 783 -5.27 -29.41 -42.77
CA GLY A 783 -6.53 -29.00 -42.15
C GLY A 783 -7.15 -30.09 -41.27
N GLN A 784 -7.15 -31.34 -41.73
CA GLN A 784 -7.66 -32.47 -40.96
C GLN A 784 -6.84 -32.72 -39.69
N CYS A 785 -5.51 -32.68 -39.77
CA CYS A 785 -4.62 -32.90 -38.63
C CYS A 785 -4.72 -31.77 -37.60
N VAL A 786 -4.69 -30.51 -38.05
CA VAL A 786 -4.83 -29.34 -37.15
C VAL A 786 -6.17 -29.36 -36.43
N ASN A 787 -7.27 -29.64 -37.13
CA ASN A 787 -8.60 -29.67 -36.53
C ASN A 787 -8.74 -30.79 -35.47
N ALA A 788 -8.26 -32.00 -35.77
CA ALA A 788 -8.30 -33.11 -34.81
C ALA A 788 -7.48 -32.81 -33.54
N LEU A 789 -6.32 -32.19 -33.68
CA LEU A 789 -5.48 -31.78 -32.55
C LEU A 789 -6.12 -30.63 -31.76
N TYR A 790 -6.74 -29.65 -32.42
CA TYR A 790 -7.48 -28.58 -31.75
C TYR A 790 -8.64 -29.12 -30.93
N GLU A 791 -9.43 -30.04 -31.47
CA GLU A 791 -10.55 -30.67 -30.75
C GLU A 791 -10.06 -31.38 -29.49
N HIS A 792 -8.96 -32.13 -29.59
CA HIS A 792 -8.37 -32.81 -28.45
C HIS A 792 -7.86 -31.83 -27.38
N VAL A 793 -7.06 -30.84 -27.75
CA VAL A 793 -6.52 -29.82 -26.83
C VAL A 793 -7.65 -29.04 -26.17
N ASN A 794 -8.65 -28.62 -26.93
CA ASN A 794 -9.79 -27.87 -26.41
C ASN A 794 -10.60 -28.71 -25.41
N SER A 795 -10.79 -30.00 -25.66
CA SER A 795 -11.46 -30.91 -24.71
C SER A 795 -10.65 -31.04 -23.42
N GLN A 796 -9.35 -31.35 -23.51
CA GLN A 796 -8.48 -31.54 -22.34
C GLN A 796 -8.39 -30.27 -21.48
N ILE A 797 -8.29 -29.10 -22.11
CA ILE A 797 -8.26 -27.81 -21.40
C ILE A 797 -9.60 -27.52 -20.71
N LYS A 798 -10.72 -27.84 -21.35
CA LYS A 798 -12.06 -27.68 -20.77
C LYS A 798 -12.23 -28.57 -19.53
N ASP A 799 -11.81 -29.83 -19.63
CA ASP A 799 -11.89 -30.79 -18.53
C ASP A 799 -10.98 -30.36 -17.38
N ALA A 800 -9.72 -30.02 -17.65
CA ALA A 800 -8.79 -29.52 -16.64
C ALA A 800 -9.26 -28.23 -15.96
N THR A 801 -9.83 -27.29 -16.72
CA THR A 801 -10.40 -26.05 -16.17
C THR A 801 -11.59 -26.35 -15.26
N SER A 802 -12.48 -27.27 -15.67
CA SER A 802 -13.61 -27.69 -14.87
C SER A 802 -13.13 -28.33 -13.57
N THR A 803 -12.26 -29.34 -13.64
CA THR A 803 -11.72 -30.05 -12.46
C THR A 803 -11.01 -29.12 -11.50
N LEU A 804 -10.10 -28.26 -11.98
CA LEU A 804 -9.32 -27.37 -11.11
C LEU A 804 -10.16 -26.25 -10.47
N THR A 805 -11.21 -25.77 -11.15
CA THR A 805 -12.10 -24.74 -10.58
C THR A 805 -13.22 -25.30 -9.70
N THR A 806 -13.33 -26.62 -9.66
CA THR A 806 -14.29 -27.38 -8.86
C THR A 806 -13.60 -27.99 -7.64
N ALA A 807 -12.34 -28.42 -7.75
CA ALA A 807 -11.54 -28.96 -6.64
C ALA A 807 -10.90 -27.89 -5.72
N ALA A 808 -10.83 -26.65 -6.19
CA ALA A 808 -10.27 -25.50 -5.49
C ALA A 808 -11.40 -24.54 -5.15
#